data_AF-A0A936SVG0-F1
#
_entry.id   AF-A0A936SVG0-F1
#
_cell.length_a   1.000
_cell.length_b   1.000
_cell.length_c   1.000
_cell.angle_alpha   90.00
_cell.angle_beta   90.00
_cell.angle_gamma   90.00
#
_symmetry.space_group_name_H-M   'P 1'
#
loop_
_entity.id
_entity.type
_entity.pdbx_description
1 polymer ?
#
loop_
_entity_poly.entity_id
_entity_poly.type
_entity_poly.pdbx_seq_one_letter_code
_entity_poly.pdbx_strand_id
1 'polypeptide(L)'
;MTSRLRSSPALLALALVAAPVVAFAWEPKIVQYDPLVRMPGTQPRPDLTLESASSCLGCHGGYAPEIEAGFTWRGTMMAQAARDPFFWAALTVAAQDSIWALGNPNGTDICLRCHMPKGWLELRSDPTSGQAMSGSDFDGVQCDFCHRMVDPFFQDTYDGIREGSDWSGYWDETNASFTPSNAAAETTYQADVLQSNMQTLFNGNKFYGADHRPVQTGYTENASGQYFISNKQDRRASFADAQGFHPMLYSRYHKSKYYCSTCHDVSNPALANQAFAATMPDDGSTVLPTEQKSAAEYFHAERTFSEFMLSDYGLPGGSPGVGPYAPDKLTTGQPGNAIASCQDCHMPDGVGPGASIVGAVVRPQESTEHPSSGQPIHDLTGGNALVPWLLASTQPTSPNYDATNAMLLGQGSAKLTLTLDEGLPLDPAALLAASNRAVWTLKRAASILDLAYDPASGATSFKLRNNTGHKLISGYPEGRRMFVNIRLHSGTQLTHEVNPYDSNAGTLRGLDPVDAPSSPPLGAAEQHDDSLVYEVKMASSLTGQTKSFHFILGTERAKDNRVPPKGFRIAEASKRIVDPVWLGTPDPNHFTADEYTGGYDQVSLTLPAGASRIDVRVYYQTTSREYVEFLRDQINGTATSLLSPTPSGEMKAYIAQSDPFFLQLAAWGDTIWQLWEHNKDVPGAAPIEMTRATLVLNDICKDAGTVDGTPCDDNDECTAGETCSGGACGGGTAVSCDDGNGCTNDSCDATLGCVHQANAESCDDGNICTLNDSCAYGACTGKTKPCLDGDPCTTDRCDPQVGCVYEPIANCGSGGAGGGGMGGAGVSSSSSGSSSTGGAGGTGGQDSASGAGGGSLGNDDNCHCRMVGQGDGGSARSGLLALIAAIAIRRRRNKP
;
A
#
# COMPACT_ATOMS: atom_id res chain seq x y z
N MET A 1 3.39 -70.12 -41.00
CA MET A 1 2.29 -70.58 -41.87
C MET A 1 1.18 -69.55 -41.85
N THR A 2 0.88 -69.00 -43.03
CA THR A 2 -0.38 -68.39 -43.48
C THR A 2 -1.47 -68.04 -42.45
N SER A 3 -1.83 -66.75 -42.39
CA SER A 3 -3.23 -66.30 -42.49
C SER A 3 -3.28 -64.79 -42.70
N ARG A 4 -3.55 -64.35 -43.94
CA ARG A 4 -4.01 -63.00 -44.28
C ARG A 4 -5.53 -63.07 -44.41
N LEU A 5 -6.25 -62.23 -43.68
CA LEU A 5 -7.64 -61.86 -43.98
C LEU A 5 -7.66 -60.33 -44.16
N ARG A 6 -8.11 -59.92 -45.36
CA ARG A 6 -8.47 -58.55 -45.70
C ARG A 6 -9.86 -58.26 -45.14
N SER A 7 -10.07 -57.06 -44.62
CA SER A 7 -11.36 -56.38 -44.63
C SER A 7 -11.17 -54.86 -44.80
N SER A 8 -12.18 -54.27 -45.40
CA SER A 8 -12.20 -53.12 -46.32
C SER A 8 -11.96 -51.71 -45.72
N PRO A 9 -11.69 -50.69 -46.58
CA PRO A 9 -11.45 -49.31 -46.18
C PRO A 9 -12.77 -48.54 -46.09
N ALA A 10 -13.38 -48.49 -44.92
CA ALA A 10 -14.50 -47.59 -44.63
C ALA A 10 -14.69 -47.52 -43.12
N LEU A 11 -13.97 -46.61 -42.44
CA LEU A 11 -14.25 -46.07 -41.08
C LEU A 11 -13.02 -45.31 -40.52
N LEU A 12 -12.35 -44.49 -41.34
CA LEU A 12 -11.30 -43.57 -40.88
C LEU A 12 -11.51 -42.17 -41.46
N ALA A 13 -12.75 -41.69 -41.34
CA ALA A 13 -13.09 -40.28 -41.44
C ALA A 13 -13.84 -39.91 -40.15
N LEU A 14 -13.44 -38.79 -39.55
CA LEU A 14 -13.94 -38.18 -38.31
C LEU A 14 -13.53 -38.84 -36.98
N ALA A 15 -12.27 -38.60 -36.59
CA ALA A 15 -11.92 -38.37 -35.19
C ALA A 15 -10.73 -37.39 -35.10
N LEU A 16 -10.80 -36.28 -35.84
CA LEU A 16 -10.05 -35.08 -35.48
C LEU A 16 -10.89 -34.39 -34.41
N VAL A 17 -10.57 -34.66 -33.14
CA VAL A 17 -11.08 -33.87 -32.03
C VAL A 17 -10.67 -32.43 -32.31
N ALA A 18 -11.63 -31.61 -32.72
CA ALA A 18 -11.45 -30.17 -32.76
C ALA A 18 -11.27 -29.71 -31.31
N ALA A 19 -10.03 -29.68 -30.83
CA ALA A 19 -9.72 -28.86 -29.67
C ALA A 19 -10.14 -27.43 -30.06
N PRO A 20 -11.03 -26.78 -29.28
CA PRO A 20 -11.39 -25.41 -29.57
C PRO A 20 -10.09 -24.60 -29.56
N VAL A 21 -9.73 -24.05 -30.73
CA VAL A 21 -8.66 -23.07 -30.82
C VAL A 21 -9.24 -21.83 -30.15
N VAL A 22 -8.93 -21.63 -28.88
CA VAL A 22 -9.18 -20.38 -28.18
C VAL A 22 -8.27 -19.36 -28.84
N ALA A 23 -8.87 -18.49 -29.66
CA ALA A 23 -8.15 -17.40 -30.30
C ALA A 23 -8.19 -16.20 -29.35
N PHE A 24 -7.04 -15.83 -28.82
CA PHE A 24 -6.85 -14.55 -28.13
C PHE A 24 -6.73 -13.43 -29.17
N ALA A 25 -7.07 -12.21 -28.78
CA ALA A 25 -6.83 -11.02 -29.58
C ALA A 25 -5.33 -10.66 -29.71
N TRP A 26 -4.46 -11.32 -28.93
CA TRP A 26 -3.04 -11.03 -28.76
C TRP A 26 -2.18 -12.31 -28.79
N GLU A 27 -0.84 -12.17 -28.83
CA GLU A 27 0.09 -13.31 -28.84
C GLU A 27 0.78 -13.50 -27.48
N PRO A 28 0.54 -14.61 -26.76
CA PRO A 28 1.18 -14.86 -25.47
C PRO A 28 2.70 -14.77 -25.50
N LYS A 29 3.24 -13.87 -24.67
CA LYS A 29 4.67 -13.66 -24.49
C LYS A 29 5.02 -13.78 -23.01
N ILE A 30 6.02 -14.60 -22.72
CA ILE A 30 6.51 -14.83 -21.37
C ILE A 30 7.28 -13.59 -20.92
N VAL A 31 6.98 -13.07 -19.72
CA VAL A 31 7.55 -11.81 -19.21
C VAL A 31 9.07 -11.72 -19.35
N GLN A 32 9.78 -12.80 -19.02
CA GLN A 32 11.26 -12.83 -19.04
C GLN A 32 11.86 -12.55 -20.43
N TYR A 33 11.08 -12.76 -21.49
CA TYR A 33 11.49 -12.57 -22.88
C TYR A 33 10.88 -11.32 -23.51
N ASP A 34 10.22 -10.48 -22.71
CA ASP A 34 9.55 -9.30 -23.21
C ASP A 34 10.38 -8.02 -23.03
N PRO A 35 10.95 -7.46 -24.12
CA PRO A 35 11.70 -6.21 -24.05
C PRO A 35 10.81 -5.03 -23.64
N LEU A 36 9.48 -5.10 -23.77
CA LEU A 36 8.61 -3.98 -23.43
C LEU A 36 8.49 -3.77 -21.92
N VAL A 37 8.56 -4.83 -21.12
CA VAL A 37 8.47 -4.73 -19.65
C VAL A 37 9.79 -5.06 -18.94
N ARG A 38 10.82 -5.39 -19.72
CA ARG A 38 12.18 -5.56 -19.21
C ARG A 38 12.69 -4.26 -18.62
N MET A 39 13.18 -4.35 -17.38
CA MET A 39 13.92 -3.32 -16.66
C MET A 39 15.08 -3.98 -15.90
N PRO A 40 16.12 -3.23 -15.48
CA PRO A 40 17.21 -3.74 -14.66
C PRO A 40 16.77 -4.48 -13.39
N GLY A 41 17.67 -5.32 -12.89
CA GLY A 41 17.48 -6.11 -11.69
C GLY A 41 17.09 -7.57 -11.97
N THR A 42 16.74 -8.25 -10.88
CA THR A 42 16.38 -9.67 -10.85
C THR A 42 15.09 -9.91 -11.61
N GLN A 43 15.16 -10.77 -12.62
CA GLN A 43 14.01 -11.16 -13.43
C GLN A 43 13.34 -12.42 -12.85
N PRO A 44 12.06 -12.66 -13.18
CA PRO A 44 11.35 -13.88 -12.86
C PRO A 44 12.13 -15.12 -13.29
N ARG A 45 12.28 -16.10 -12.39
CA ARG A 45 13.07 -17.31 -12.65
C ARG A 45 12.69 -18.47 -11.72
N PRO A 46 12.87 -19.73 -12.13
CA PRO A 46 12.37 -20.88 -11.38
C PRO A 46 13.24 -21.26 -10.17
N ASP A 47 14.45 -20.70 -10.06
CA ASP A 47 15.42 -21.03 -9.01
C ASP A 47 15.48 -20.00 -7.87
N LEU A 48 14.60 -18.99 -7.89
CA LEU A 48 14.40 -18.07 -6.79
C LEU A 48 13.12 -18.47 -6.05
N THR A 49 13.20 -18.53 -4.71
CA THR A 49 12.03 -18.76 -3.86
C THR A 49 12.12 -17.85 -2.66
N LEU A 50 11.03 -17.14 -2.40
CA LEU A 50 10.84 -16.29 -1.23
C LEU A 50 9.99 -17.02 -0.19
N GLU A 51 10.24 -16.75 1.08
CA GLU A 51 9.42 -17.28 2.17
C GLU A 51 8.11 -16.51 2.31
N SER A 52 7.04 -17.23 2.69
CA SER A 52 5.79 -16.57 3.08
C SER A 52 6.01 -15.78 4.37
N ALA A 53 5.30 -14.65 4.50
CA ALA A 53 5.30 -13.83 5.71
C ALA A 53 4.93 -14.61 6.98
N SER A 54 4.13 -15.68 6.88
CA SER A 54 3.81 -16.56 8.02
C SER A 54 5.06 -17.13 8.71
N SER A 55 6.13 -17.39 7.94
CA SER A 55 7.41 -17.90 8.45
C SER A 55 8.11 -16.90 9.38
N CYS A 56 7.79 -15.61 9.26
CA CYS A 56 8.37 -14.54 10.07
C CYS A 56 7.54 -14.23 11.32
N LEU A 57 6.21 -14.34 11.22
CA LEU A 57 5.28 -13.84 12.23
C LEU A 57 5.36 -14.57 13.58
N GLY A 58 5.88 -15.80 13.62
CA GLY A 58 6.07 -16.52 14.89
C GLY A 58 7.06 -15.85 15.86
N CYS A 59 7.95 -14.99 15.37
CA CYS A 59 8.87 -14.19 16.20
C CYS A 59 8.63 -12.69 16.03
N HIS A 60 8.14 -12.25 14.87
CA HIS A 60 7.97 -10.83 14.55
C HIS A 60 6.53 -10.32 14.74
N GLY A 61 5.62 -11.13 15.28
CA GLY A 61 4.26 -10.73 15.63
C GLY A 61 3.73 -11.36 16.93
N GLY A 62 2.59 -10.88 17.42
CA GLY A 62 1.85 -11.40 18.56
C GLY A 62 2.36 -11.03 19.96
N TYR A 63 3.35 -10.16 20.10
CA TYR A 63 3.97 -9.78 21.39
C TYR A 63 3.70 -8.34 21.84
N ALA A 64 3.61 -7.37 20.91
CA ALA A 64 3.41 -5.96 21.21
C ALA A 64 2.89 -5.18 19.97
N PRO A 65 1.56 -5.06 19.76
CA PRO A 65 0.95 -4.50 18.54
C PRO A 65 1.34 -3.04 18.24
N GLU A 66 1.81 -2.30 19.24
CA GLU A 66 2.29 -0.91 19.14
C GLU A 66 3.71 -0.75 18.58
N ILE A 67 4.49 -1.84 18.49
CA ILE A 67 5.90 -1.78 18.07
C ILE A 67 6.31 -2.91 17.13
N GLU A 68 5.63 -4.05 17.20
CA GLU A 68 5.99 -5.20 16.40
C GLU A 68 5.71 -4.97 14.91
N ALA A 69 6.57 -5.55 14.06
CA ALA A 69 6.43 -5.45 12.62
C ALA A 69 5.18 -6.19 12.11
N GLY A 70 4.84 -7.35 12.69
CA GLY A 70 3.76 -8.21 12.22
C GLY A 70 2.40 -7.52 12.21
N PHE A 71 1.92 -7.04 13.37
CA PHE A 71 0.63 -6.35 13.46
C PHE A 71 0.58 -5.08 12.60
N THR A 72 1.62 -4.24 12.67
CA THR A 72 1.63 -2.94 11.99
C THR A 72 1.70 -3.08 10.47
N TRP A 73 2.42 -4.08 9.94
CA TRP A 73 2.47 -4.41 8.51
C TRP A 73 1.16 -5.02 7.98
N ARG A 74 0.53 -5.96 8.70
CA ARG A 74 -0.62 -6.75 8.19
C ARG A 74 -1.80 -5.91 7.70
N GLY A 75 -2.03 -4.74 8.30
CA GLY A 75 -3.10 -3.83 7.89
C GLY A 75 -2.75 -2.90 6.72
N THR A 76 -1.47 -2.81 6.34
CA THR A 76 -0.98 -1.81 5.37
C THR A 76 -1.41 -2.10 3.94
N MET A 77 -1.38 -1.08 3.10
CA MET A 77 -1.54 -1.25 1.65
C MET A 77 -0.45 -2.11 1.04
N MET A 78 0.75 -2.18 1.63
CA MET A 78 1.80 -3.08 1.16
C MET A 78 1.45 -4.55 1.38
N ALA A 79 0.97 -4.92 2.56
CA ALA A 79 0.52 -6.29 2.87
C ALA A 79 -0.78 -6.69 2.14
N GLN A 80 -1.56 -5.69 1.72
CA GLN A 80 -2.87 -5.89 1.07
C GLN A 80 -2.89 -5.49 -0.40
N ALA A 81 -1.73 -5.22 -1.00
CA ALA A 81 -1.64 -4.70 -2.37
C ALA A 81 -2.35 -5.60 -3.40
N ALA A 82 -2.29 -6.91 -3.21
CA ALA A 82 -2.93 -7.90 -4.08
C ALA A 82 -4.43 -8.11 -3.79
N ARG A 83 -4.92 -7.63 -2.64
CA ARG A 83 -6.33 -7.75 -2.22
C ARG A 83 -7.11 -6.45 -2.44
N ASP A 84 -6.48 -5.43 -3.01
CA ASP A 84 -7.12 -4.16 -3.36
C ASP A 84 -8.08 -4.35 -4.56
N PRO A 85 -9.39 -4.12 -4.40
CA PRO A 85 -10.35 -4.25 -5.51
C PRO A 85 -10.15 -3.19 -6.62
N PHE A 86 -9.64 -2.01 -6.29
CA PHE A 86 -9.35 -0.97 -7.27
C PHE A 86 -8.15 -1.36 -8.13
N PHE A 87 -7.16 -2.03 -7.55
CA PHE A 87 -6.04 -2.61 -8.29
C PHE A 87 -6.52 -3.59 -9.37
N TRP A 88 -7.42 -4.53 -9.05
CA TRP A 88 -7.87 -5.51 -10.03
C TRP A 88 -8.72 -4.90 -11.16
N ALA A 89 -9.56 -3.91 -10.84
CA ALA A 89 -10.28 -3.15 -11.85
C ALA A 89 -9.31 -2.37 -12.76
N ALA A 90 -8.34 -1.66 -12.18
CA ALA A 90 -7.32 -0.92 -12.93
C ALA A 90 -6.42 -1.85 -13.76
N LEU A 91 -6.04 -3.02 -13.24
CA LEU A 91 -5.28 -4.07 -13.93
C LEU A 91 -6.03 -4.53 -15.19
N THR A 92 -7.34 -4.72 -15.08
CA THR A 92 -8.19 -5.14 -16.20
C THR A 92 -8.17 -4.10 -17.32
N VAL A 93 -8.31 -2.82 -16.97
CA VAL A 93 -8.21 -1.72 -17.95
C VAL A 93 -6.80 -1.63 -18.53
N ALA A 94 -5.76 -1.71 -17.70
CA ALA A 94 -4.36 -1.69 -18.16
C ALA A 94 -4.03 -2.81 -19.15
N ALA A 95 -4.63 -4.00 -18.96
CA ALA A 95 -4.50 -5.11 -19.88
C ALA A 95 -5.12 -4.78 -21.24
N GLN A 96 -6.36 -4.29 -21.26
CA GLN A 96 -7.06 -3.92 -22.50
C GLN A 96 -6.30 -2.79 -23.22
N ASP A 97 -5.81 -1.81 -22.46
CA ASP A 97 -5.13 -0.63 -22.99
C ASP A 97 -3.80 -1.01 -23.63
N SER A 98 -3.05 -1.89 -22.98
CA SER A 98 -1.81 -2.41 -23.53
C SER A 98 -2.07 -3.25 -24.78
N ILE A 99 -3.13 -4.06 -24.80
CA ILE A 99 -3.54 -4.76 -26.03
C ILE A 99 -3.91 -3.75 -27.10
N TRP A 100 -4.66 -2.69 -26.79
CA TRP A 100 -5.07 -1.66 -27.73
C TRP A 100 -3.88 -0.89 -28.34
N ALA A 101 -2.83 -0.63 -27.57
CA ALA A 101 -1.67 0.13 -28.04
C ALA A 101 -0.57 -0.73 -28.66
N LEU A 102 -0.32 -1.92 -28.09
CA LEU A 102 0.89 -2.71 -28.30
C LEU A 102 0.59 -4.15 -28.76
N GLY A 103 -0.68 -4.55 -28.80
CA GLY A 103 -1.13 -5.87 -29.21
C GLY A 103 -0.89 -6.97 -28.18
N ASN A 104 -0.50 -6.63 -26.94
CA ASN A 104 -0.23 -7.57 -25.84
C ASN A 104 -0.55 -6.94 -24.47
N PRO A 105 -0.99 -7.72 -23.46
CA PRO A 105 -1.40 -7.22 -22.14
C PRO A 105 -0.22 -6.89 -21.22
N ASN A 106 0.87 -6.33 -21.76
CA ASN A 106 2.11 -6.04 -20.99
C ASN A 106 1.90 -5.13 -19.78
N GLY A 107 0.92 -4.24 -19.82
CA GLY A 107 0.56 -3.37 -18.70
C GLY A 107 0.26 -4.15 -17.42
N THR A 108 -0.27 -5.36 -17.52
CA THR A 108 -0.59 -6.13 -16.32
C THR A 108 0.64 -6.63 -15.60
N ASP A 109 1.71 -6.96 -16.31
CA ASP A 109 2.94 -7.42 -15.68
C ASP A 109 3.60 -6.30 -14.87
N ILE A 110 3.53 -5.05 -15.34
CA ILE A 110 3.98 -3.86 -14.59
C ILE A 110 3.25 -3.76 -13.25
N CYS A 111 1.95 -4.05 -13.22
CA CYS A 111 1.15 -4.03 -12.00
C CYS A 111 1.46 -5.22 -11.08
N LEU A 112 1.46 -6.46 -11.61
CA LEU A 112 1.73 -7.68 -10.84
C LEU A 112 3.12 -7.68 -10.21
N ARG A 113 4.10 -7.09 -10.89
CA ARG A 113 5.45 -6.89 -10.36
C ARG A 113 5.48 -6.12 -9.04
N CYS A 114 4.61 -5.12 -8.87
CA CYS A 114 4.55 -4.30 -7.66
C CYS A 114 3.57 -4.83 -6.62
N HIS A 115 2.43 -5.35 -7.06
CA HIS A 115 1.37 -5.80 -6.16
C HIS A 115 1.52 -7.23 -5.67
N MET A 116 2.29 -8.08 -6.39
CA MET A 116 2.50 -9.50 -6.09
C MET A 116 3.97 -9.91 -6.38
N PRO A 117 4.97 -9.23 -5.80
CA PRO A 117 6.37 -9.38 -6.19
C PRO A 117 6.90 -10.81 -6.01
N LYS A 118 6.44 -11.55 -4.99
CA LYS A 118 6.80 -12.96 -4.81
C LYS A 118 6.34 -13.81 -6.00
N GLY A 119 5.06 -13.76 -6.32
CA GLY A 119 4.50 -14.51 -7.44
C GLY A 119 5.14 -14.12 -8.77
N TRP A 120 5.39 -12.83 -8.98
CA TRP A 120 6.11 -12.33 -10.16
C TRP A 120 7.52 -12.91 -10.25
N LEU A 121 8.34 -12.80 -9.20
CA LEU A 121 9.72 -13.32 -9.17
C LEU A 121 9.79 -14.86 -9.36
N GLU A 122 8.75 -15.58 -8.95
CA GLU A 122 8.64 -17.03 -9.04
C GLU A 122 7.90 -17.52 -10.30
N LEU A 123 7.82 -16.70 -11.36
CA LEU A 123 7.23 -17.01 -12.67
C LEU A 123 5.71 -17.25 -12.67
N ARG A 124 4.98 -16.83 -11.64
CA ARG A 124 3.51 -16.94 -11.57
C ARG A 124 2.77 -15.74 -12.13
N SER A 125 3.47 -14.72 -12.64
CA SER A 125 2.87 -13.69 -13.48
C SER A 125 2.61 -14.16 -14.91
N ASP A 126 2.95 -15.39 -15.29
CA ASP A 126 2.61 -15.96 -16.59
C ASP A 126 1.49 -17.02 -16.45
N PRO A 127 0.27 -16.78 -17.03
CA PRO A 127 -0.09 -15.63 -17.83
C PRO A 127 -0.39 -14.39 -16.99
N THR A 128 -0.21 -13.22 -17.62
CA THR A 128 -0.22 -11.91 -16.96
C THR A 128 -1.61 -11.44 -16.50
N SER A 129 -2.63 -12.30 -16.53
CA SER A 129 -3.91 -12.04 -15.85
C SER A 129 -3.82 -12.20 -14.34
N GLY A 130 -2.73 -12.76 -13.80
CA GLY A 130 -2.59 -13.08 -12.38
C GLY A 130 -3.29 -14.38 -11.98
N GLN A 131 -3.94 -15.09 -12.91
CA GLN A 131 -4.67 -16.34 -12.62
C GLN A 131 -3.78 -17.50 -12.12
N ALA A 132 -2.45 -17.39 -12.28
CA ALA A 132 -1.49 -18.37 -11.79
C ALA A 132 -0.93 -18.01 -10.40
N MET A 133 -1.27 -16.83 -9.88
CA MET A 133 -0.91 -16.44 -8.52
C MET A 133 -1.64 -17.32 -7.51
N SER A 134 -0.97 -17.61 -6.40
CA SER A 134 -1.57 -18.45 -5.37
C SER A 134 -1.00 -18.24 -3.97
N GLY A 135 -1.77 -18.63 -2.96
CA GLY A 135 -1.36 -18.66 -1.56
C GLY A 135 -0.80 -17.31 -1.14
N SER A 136 0.42 -17.31 -0.61
CA SER A 136 1.04 -16.10 -0.06
C SER A 136 1.30 -14.99 -1.09
N ASP A 137 1.19 -15.24 -2.41
CA ASP A 137 1.30 -14.15 -3.39
C ASP A 137 0.26 -13.05 -3.14
N PHE A 138 -0.88 -13.40 -2.53
CA PHE A 138 -1.92 -12.46 -2.12
C PHE A 138 -1.57 -11.63 -0.87
N ASP A 139 -0.47 -11.93 -0.17
CA ASP A 139 0.08 -11.11 0.93
C ASP A 139 0.83 -9.85 0.45
N GLY A 140 0.75 -9.55 -0.85
CA GLY A 140 1.32 -8.35 -1.43
C GLY A 140 2.84 -8.28 -1.31
N VAL A 141 3.34 -7.16 -0.80
CA VAL A 141 4.76 -6.92 -0.52
C VAL A 141 5.12 -7.53 0.84
N GLN A 142 5.89 -8.62 0.80
CA GLN A 142 6.17 -9.47 1.95
C GLN A 142 7.51 -9.16 2.64
N CYS A 143 7.66 -9.65 3.88
CA CYS A 143 8.87 -9.53 4.68
C CYS A 143 10.12 -10.05 3.94
N ASP A 144 10.10 -11.28 3.43
CA ASP A 144 11.28 -11.88 2.80
C ASP A 144 11.67 -11.18 1.50
N PHE A 145 10.69 -10.59 0.79
CA PHE A 145 10.96 -9.78 -0.39
C PHE A 145 11.77 -8.52 -0.02
N CYS A 146 11.28 -7.74 0.94
CA CYS A 146 11.95 -6.54 1.44
C CYS A 146 13.33 -6.86 2.01
N HIS A 147 13.39 -7.82 2.94
CA HIS A 147 14.60 -8.20 3.65
C HIS A 147 15.58 -9.06 2.82
N ARG A 148 15.33 -9.24 1.52
CA ARG A 148 16.34 -9.81 0.58
C ARG A 148 16.75 -8.83 -0.50
N MET A 149 16.27 -7.58 -0.45
CA MET A 149 16.71 -6.55 -1.38
C MET A 149 18.18 -6.20 -1.19
N VAL A 150 18.88 -6.12 -2.31
CA VAL A 150 20.28 -5.77 -2.45
C VAL A 150 20.34 -4.33 -2.97
N ASP A 151 21.26 -3.55 -2.44
CA ASP A 151 21.51 -2.20 -2.96
C ASP A 151 22.08 -2.27 -4.37
N PRO A 152 21.42 -1.73 -5.41
CA PRO A 152 22.00 -1.74 -6.74
C PRO A 152 23.25 -0.88 -6.86
N PHE A 153 23.48 0.04 -5.91
CA PHE A 153 24.63 0.92 -5.82
C PHE A 153 25.49 0.62 -4.58
N PHE A 154 25.51 -0.65 -4.15
CA PHE A 154 26.22 -1.11 -2.94
C PHE A 154 27.67 -0.63 -2.84
N GLN A 155 28.39 -0.53 -3.97
CA GLN A 155 29.76 -0.01 -4.01
C GLN A 155 29.82 1.47 -3.57
N ASP A 156 28.92 2.32 -4.06
CA ASP A 156 28.90 3.75 -3.73
C ASP A 156 28.44 3.99 -2.28
N THR A 157 27.49 3.19 -1.80
CA THR A 157 27.06 3.22 -0.39
C THR A 157 28.18 2.78 0.54
N TYR A 158 28.93 1.73 0.17
CA TYR A 158 30.09 1.26 0.93
C TYR A 158 31.21 2.29 0.98
N ASP A 159 31.52 2.94 -0.16
CA ASP A 159 32.55 3.97 -0.27
C ASP A 159 32.16 5.31 0.41
N GLY A 160 30.93 5.43 0.91
CA GLY A 160 30.40 6.66 1.51
C GLY A 160 30.11 7.77 0.51
N ILE A 161 29.91 7.41 -0.77
CA ILE A 161 29.53 8.31 -1.85
C ILE A 161 28.01 8.55 -1.83
N ARG A 162 27.23 7.51 -1.52
CA ARG A 162 25.77 7.59 -1.34
C ARG A 162 25.44 7.89 0.12
N GLU A 163 24.58 8.88 0.37
CA GLU A 163 24.24 9.44 1.70
C GLU A 163 25.41 10.03 2.52
N GLY A 164 26.65 9.88 2.08
CA GLY A 164 27.85 10.43 2.71
C GLY A 164 28.48 9.49 3.73
N SER A 165 29.66 9.87 4.21
CA SER A 165 30.48 9.12 5.17
C SER A 165 30.31 9.59 6.62
N ASP A 166 29.20 10.27 6.94
CA ASP A 166 28.84 10.62 8.31
C ASP A 166 28.27 9.40 9.05
N TRP A 167 29.17 8.46 9.37
CA TRP A 167 28.82 7.19 10.00
C TRP A 167 28.17 7.38 11.37
N SER A 168 28.65 8.34 12.18
CA SER A 168 28.12 8.57 13.52
C SER A 168 26.81 9.36 13.54
N GLY A 169 26.58 10.25 12.58
CA GLY A 169 25.36 11.05 12.50
C GLY A 169 24.30 10.32 11.69
N TYR A 170 24.32 10.47 10.37
CA TYR A 170 23.27 9.93 9.48
C TYR A 170 23.02 8.41 9.64
N TRP A 171 24.08 7.62 9.74
CA TRP A 171 23.97 6.15 9.80
C TRP A 171 23.77 5.61 11.22
N ASP A 172 24.05 6.43 12.23
CA ASP A 172 24.00 6.09 13.66
C ASP A 172 24.89 4.87 13.97
N GLU A 173 26.15 4.87 13.53
CA GLU A 173 27.11 3.77 13.70
C GLU A 173 28.21 4.13 14.70
N THR A 174 28.20 3.50 15.87
CA THR A 174 29.22 3.76 16.90
C THR A 174 30.49 2.92 16.74
N ASN A 175 30.38 1.76 16.08
CA ASN A 175 31.43 0.73 16.02
C ASN A 175 31.92 0.27 17.41
N ALA A 176 31.10 0.44 18.45
CA ALA A 176 31.47 0.19 19.83
C ALA A 176 30.90 -1.12 20.40
N SER A 177 30.04 -1.82 19.66
CA SER A 177 29.45 -3.10 20.08
C SER A 177 30.36 -4.30 19.76
N PHE A 178 29.90 -5.51 20.14
CA PHE A 178 30.53 -6.77 19.74
C PHE A 178 30.33 -7.12 18.25
N THR A 179 29.43 -6.40 17.58
CA THR A 179 29.13 -6.53 16.15
C THR A 179 29.30 -5.16 15.47
N PRO A 180 30.54 -4.66 15.32
CA PRO A 180 30.78 -3.30 14.80
C PRO A 180 30.19 -3.11 13.40
N SER A 181 29.50 -2.00 13.18
CA SER A 181 28.80 -1.71 11.91
C SER A 181 29.70 -1.81 10.69
N ASN A 182 30.94 -1.32 10.77
CA ASN A 182 31.87 -1.37 9.64
C ASN A 182 32.22 -2.82 9.23
N ALA A 183 32.45 -3.70 10.20
CA ALA A 183 32.75 -5.10 9.92
C ALA A 183 31.52 -5.85 9.39
N ALA A 184 30.33 -5.54 9.92
CA ALA A 184 29.08 -6.08 9.42
C ALA A 184 28.76 -5.57 8.00
N ALA A 185 29.01 -4.29 7.72
CA ALA A 185 28.83 -3.67 6.40
C ALA A 185 29.80 -4.26 5.37
N GLU A 186 31.05 -4.55 5.75
CA GLU A 186 32.00 -5.27 4.89
C GLU A 186 31.49 -6.66 4.51
N THR A 187 30.90 -7.38 5.47
CA THR A 187 30.33 -8.71 5.20
C THR A 187 29.20 -8.63 4.18
N THR A 188 28.31 -7.64 4.34
CA THR A 188 27.23 -7.35 3.40
C THR A 188 27.75 -6.96 2.02
N TYR A 189 28.78 -6.11 1.95
CA TYR A 189 29.44 -5.69 0.71
C TYR A 189 29.99 -6.89 -0.07
N GLN A 190 30.70 -7.81 0.60
CA GLN A 190 31.21 -9.03 -0.05
C GLN A 190 30.08 -9.93 -0.55
N ALA A 191 28.97 -10.02 0.18
CA ALA A 191 27.78 -10.73 -0.29
C ALA A 191 27.19 -10.08 -1.54
N ASP A 192 27.14 -8.75 -1.60
CA ASP A 192 26.57 -7.99 -2.73
C ASP A 192 27.47 -8.06 -3.98
N VAL A 193 28.79 -8.07 -3.83
CA VAL A 193 29.75 -8.38 -4.91
C VAL A 193 29.44 -9.73 -5.56
N LEU A 194 29.10 -10.75 -4.77
CA LEU A 194 28.72 -12.06 -5.30
C LEU A 194 27.37 -12.01 -6.02
N GLN A 195 26.38 -11.29 -5.46
CA GLN A 195 25.06 -11.12 -6.08
C GLN A 195 25.15 -10.37 -7.42
N SER A 196 26.03 -9.38 -7.53
CA SER A 196 26.19 -8.54 -8.71
C SER A 196 26.60 -9.34 -9.95
N ASN A 197 27.33 -10.46 -9.78
CA ASN A 197 27.78 -11.32 -10.88
C ASN A 197 26.64 -12.02 -11.63
N MET A 198 25.45 -12.12 -11.04
CA MET A 198 24.29 -12.78 -11.66
C MET A 198 23.39 -11.81 -12.44
N GLN A 199 23.64 -10.51 -12.37
CA GLN A 199 22.76 -9.51 -12.98
C GLN A 199 23.21 -9.20 -14.41
N THR A 200 22.31 -9.39 -15.36
CA THR A 200 22.52 -9.14 -16.79
C THR A 200 21.55 -8.09 -17.33
N LEU A 201 21.97 -7.45 -18.42
CA LEU A 201 21.11 -6.69 -19.32
C LEU A 201 20.30 -7.64 -20.21
N PHE A 202 19.29 -7.12 -20.91
CA PHE A 202 18.45 -7.92 -21.82
C PHE A 202 19.25 -8.62 -22.93
N ASN A 203 20.33 -7.98 -23.39
CA ASN A 203 21.24 -8.55 -24.39
C ASN A 203 22.21 -9.62 -23.84
N GLY A 204 22.10 -9.99 -22.56
CA GLY A 204 22.96 -11.00 -21.93
C GLY A 204 24.31 -10.49 -21.42
N ASN A 205 24.66 -9.22 -21.68
CA ASN A 205 25.88 -8.62 -21.11
C ASN A 205 25.71 -8.34 -19.61
N LYS A 206 26.82 -8.20 -18.89
CA LYS A 206 26.80 -7.87 -17.46
C LYS A 206 26.18 -6.49 -17.21
N PHE A 207 25.33 -6.40 -16.19
CA PHE A 207 24.82 -5.12 -15.70
C PHE A 207 25.89 -4.32 -14.95
N TYR A 208 26.79 -5.01 -14.24
CA TYR A 208 27.86 -4.39 -13.46
C TYR A 208 29.22 -4.43 -14.17
N GLY A 209 29.97 -3.34 -14.02
CA GLY A 209 31.37 -3.20 -14.45
C GLY A 209 32.34 -3.93 -13.52
N ALA A 210 33.64 -3.86 -13.86
CA ALA A 210 34.71 -4.43 -13.04
C ALA A 210 34.91 -3.70 -11.70
N ASP A 211 34.38 -2.49 -11.58
CA ASP A 211 34.36 -1.65 -10.38
C ASP A 211 33.06 -1.80 -9.57
N HIS A 212 32.24 -2.82 -9.88
CA HIS A 212 30.99 -3.13 -9.20
C HIS A 212 29.90 -2.04 -9.29
N ARG A 213 30.01 -1.13 -10.27
CA ARG A 213 28.98 -0.11 -10.56
C ARG A 213 28.17 -0.48 -11.80
N PRO A 214 26.93 0.02 -11.97
CA PRO A 214 26.17 -0.15 -13.20
C PRO A 214 26.97 0.33 -14.42
N VAL A 215 27.02 -0.47 -15.49
CA VAL A 215 27.79 -0.13 -16.71
C VAL A 215 27.20 1.06 -17.47
N GLN A 216 25.90 1.31 -17.29
CA GLN A 216 25.22 2.44 -17.90
C GLN A 216 25.26 3.63 -16.95
N THR A 217 26.04 4.65 -17.30
CA THR A 217 26.24 5.84 -16.44
C THR A 217 24.99 6.70 -16.27
N GLY A 218 23.99 6.55 -17.17
CA GLY A 218 22.68 7.18 -17.03
C GLY A 218 21.76 6.47 -16.03
N TYR A 219 22.10 5.26 -15.60
CA TYR A 219 21.38 4.55 -14.56
C TYR A 219 21.94 4.95 -13.18
N THR A 220 21.29 5.92 -12.55
CA THR A 220 21.76 6.56 -11.31
C THR A 220 20.88 6.28 -10.09
N GLU A 221 19.75 5.60 -10.32
CA GLU A 221 18.72 5.32 -9.33
C GLU A 221 17.85 4.14 -9.80
N ASN A 222 17.52 3.24 -8.88
CA ASN A 222 16.59 2.15 -9.11
C ASN A 222 15.17 2.54 -8.68
N ALA A 223 14.20 2.31 -9.56
CA ALA A 223 12.80 2.64 -9.32
C ALA A 223 11.86 1.82 -10.21
N SER A 224 10.55 2.07 -10.12
CA SER A 224 9.54 1.40 -10.96
C SER A 224 9.58 -0.14 -10.86
N GLY A 225 9.82 -0.67 -9.66
CA GLY A 225 9.88 -2.11 -9.42
C GLY A 225 11.20 -2.76 -9.85
N GLN A 226 12.28 -2.00 -10.05
CA GLN A 226 13.62 -2.52 -10.37
C GLN A 226 14.25 -3.19 -9.15
N TYR A 227 13.85 -4.43 -8.88
CA TYR A 227 14.29 -5.21 -7.72
C TYR A 227 15.63 -5.87 -7.95
N PHE A 228 16.51 -5.79 -6.97
CA PHE A 228 17.73 -6.59 -6.90
C PHE A 228 17.58 -7.50 -5.69
N ILE A 229 17.38 -8.80 -5.93
CA ILE A 229 17.02 -9.75 -4.86
C ILE A 229 18.12 -10.77 -4.70
N SER A 230 18.58 -10.93 -3.46
CA SER A 230 19.57 -11.95 -3.11
C SER A 230 19.01 -13.35 -3.37
N ASN A 231 19.81 -14.22 -4.00
CA ASN A 231 19.47 -15.64 -4.12
C ASN A 231 19.72 -16.43 -2.82
N LYS A 232 20.29 -15.81 -1.79
CA LYS A 232 20.51 -16.38 -0.46
C LYS A 232 19.38 -16.02 0.50
N GLN A 233 19.23 -16.82 1.55
CA GLN A 233 18.21 -16.63 2.58
C GLN A 233 18.66 -15.70 3.73
N ASP A 234 19.82 -15.06 3.61
CA ASP A 234 20.28 -14.11 4.62
C ASP A 234 19.39 -12.85 4.60
N ARG A 235 18.79 -12.51 5.74
CA ARG A 235 17.92 -11.33 5.86
C ARG A 235 18.76 -10.07 6.00
N ARG A 236 18.38 -8.99 5.33
CA ARG A 236 19.04 -7.69 5.34
C ARG A 236 18.20 -6.70 6.12
N ALA A 237 18.84 -5.95 7.02
CA ALA A 237 18.13 -4.98 7.87
C ALA A 237 19.07 -3.89 8.40
N SER A 238 18.46 -2.90 9.06
CA SER A 238 19.07 -1.63 9.47
C SER A 238 20.00 -1.68 10.68
N PHE A 239 20.19 -2.84 11.33
CA PHE A 239 20.92 -2.92 12.60
C PHE A 239 22.01 -3.98 12.57
N ALA A 240 23.24 -3.59 12.91
CA ALA A 240 24.37 -4.51 13.00
C ALA A 240 24.37 -5.37 14.26
N ASP A 241 23.70 -4.92 15.33
CA ASP A 241 23.55 -5.63 16.62
C ASP A 241 22.22 -6.40 16.74
N ALA A 242 21.58 -6.70 15.61
CA ALA A 242 20.39 -7.54 15.58
C ALA A 242 20.72 -8.99 16.00
N GLN A 243 19.75 -9.63 16.66
CA GLN A 243 19.82 -11.03 17.07
C GLN A 243 18.66 -11.80 16.43
N GLY A 244 18.88 -13.04 16.03
CA GLY A 244 17.89 -13.85 15.33
C GLY A 244 18.33 -15.30 15.15
N PHE A 245 17.35 -16.18 14.87
CA PHE A 245 17.56 -17.61 14.62
C PHE A 245 17.78 -17.95 13.14
N HIS A 246 17.88 -16.94 12.30
CA HIS A 246 18.20 -17.05 10.88
C HIS A 246 19.44 -16.20 10.55
N PRO A 247 20.14 -16.48 9.45
CA PRO A 247 21.25 -15.64 9.00
C PRO A 247 20.80 -14.20 8.72
N MET A 248 21.67 -13.24 9.00
CA MET A 248 21.39 -11.80 8.88
C MET A 248 22.62 -11.05 8.34
N LEU A 249 22.34 -9.94 7.67
CA LEU A 249 23.32 -9.00 7.12
C LEU A 249 22.90 -7.57 7.46
N TYR A 250 23.84 -6.79 8.01
CA TYR A 250 23.64 -5.36 8.23
C TYR A 250 23.63 -4.62 6.89
N SER A 251 22.52 -3.97 6.56
CA SER A 251 22.34 -3.30 5.28
C SER A 251 22.04 -1.82 5.48
N ARG A 252 23.05 -0.99 5.20
CA ARG A 252 22.89 0.47 5.06
C ARG A 252 21.78 0.85 4.09
N TYR A 253 21.57 0.05 3.04
CA TYR A 253 20.47 0.28 2.11
C TYR A 253 19.09 0.31 2.76
N HIS A 254 18.84 -0.51 3.79
CA HIS A 254 17.55 -0.50 4.49
C HIS A 254 17.35 0.75 5.39
N LYS A 255 18.43 1.49 5.70
CA LYS A 255 18.39 2.84 6.30
C LYS A 255 18.44 3.96 5.26
N SER A 256 18.80 3.67 4.01
CA SER A 256 18.96 4.68 2.97
C SER A 256 17.60 5.21 2.53
N LYS A 257 17.53 6.51 2.24
CA LYS A 257 16.37 7.12 1.57
C LYS A 257 16.06 6.45 0.23
N TYR A 258 17.07 5.91 -0.45
CA TYR A 258 16.92 5.23 -1.73
C TYR A 258 16.31 3.82 -1.63
N TYR A 259 16.01 3.33 -0.43
CA TYR A 259 15.29 2.07 -0.29
C TYR A 259 13.91 2.15 -0.93
N CYS A 260 13.16 3.20 -0.59
CA CYS A 260 11.79 3.42 -1.06
C CYS A 260 11.71 3.75 -2.55
N SER A 261 12.80 4.27 -3.16
CA SER A 261 12.84 4.58 -4.60
C SER A 261 12.56 3.34 -5.45
N THR A 262 12.96 2.15 -4.98
CA THR A 262 12.71 0.87 -5.65
C THR A 262 11.27 0.71 -6.12
N CYS A 263 10.33 1.17 -5.29
CA CYS A 263 8.90 1.07 -5.53
C CYS A 263 8.29 2.41 -5.98
N HIS A 264 8.79 3.54 -5.46
CA HIS A 264 8.21 4.86 -5.66
C HIS A 264 8.96 5.68 -6.70
N ASP A 265 8.23 6.12 -7.73
CA ASP A 265 8.68 6.51 -9.09
C ASP A 265 8.32 5.43 -10.13
N VAL A 266 7.02 5.15 -10.26
CA VAL A 266 6.47 4.15 -11.19
C VAL A 266 6.36 4.75 -12.58
N SER A 267 7.18 4.25 -13.50
CA SER A 267 7.22 4.68 -14.89
C SER A 267 6.72 3.60 -15.84
N ASN A 268 6.41 3.98 -17.08
CA ASN A 268 5.89 3.04 -18.08
C ASN A 268 7.02 2.49 -18.98
N PRO A 269 7.60 1.32 -18.67
CA PRO A 269 8.65 0.74 -19.50
C PRO A 269 8.15 0.33 -20.89
N ALA A 270 6.86 -0.03 -21.03
CA ALA A 270 6.31 -0.51 -22.29
C ALA A 270 6.33 0.57 -23.37
N LEU A 271 5.99 1.81 -23.02
CA LEU A 271 6.14 2.95 -23.93
C LEU A 271 7.60 3.37 -24.10
N ALA A 272 8.40 3.35 -23.03
CA ALA A 272 9.83 3.71 -23.10
C ALA A 272 10.63 2.76 -24.02
N ASN A 273 10.28 1.47 -24.03
CA ASN A 273 10.93 0.44 -24.84
C ASN A 273 10.18 0.15 -26.16
N GLN A 274 9.12 0.88 -26.50
CA GLN A 274 8.21 0.55 -27.63
C GLN A 274 8.95 0.29 -28.95
N ALA A 275 9.96 1.11 -29.27
CA ALA A 275 10.76 0.95 -30.49
C ALA A 275 11.58 -0.36 -30.56
N PHE A 276 11.67 -1.10 -29.46
CA PHE A 276 12.45 -2.33 -29.29
C PHE A 276 11.55 -3.57 -29.10
N ALA A 277 10.25 -3.49 -29.41
CA ALA A 277 9.29 -4.59 -29.23
C ALA A 277 9.73 -5.93 -29.88
N ALA A 278 10.47 -5.85 -30.99
CA ALA A 278 10.95 -6.99 -31.76
C ALA A 278 12.35 -7.50 -31.33
N THR A 279 12.99 -6.87 -30.36
CA THR A 279 14.31 -7.28 -29.86
C THR A 279 14.20 -8.63 -29.14
N MET A 280 15.18 -9.49 -29.39
CA MET A 280 15.29 -10.78 -28.73
C MET A 280 16.28 -10.71 -27.56
N PRO A 281 16.07 -11.46 -26.48
CA PRO A 281 17.05 -11.56 -25.41
C PRO A 281 18.38 -12.15 -25.91
N ASP A 282 19.46 -11.88 -25.20
CA ASP A 282 20.80 -12.43 -25.45
C ASP A 282 21.40 -12.13 -26.84
N ASP A 283 20.99 -11.02 -27.47
CA ASP A 283 21.51 -10.60 -28.78
C ASP A 283 22.95 -10.02 -28.73
N GLY A 284 23.51 -9.88 -27.53
CA GLY A 284 24.86 -9.39 -27.26
C GLY A 284 25.09 -7.89 -27.51
N SER A 285 24.10 -7.13 -28.00
CA SER A 285 24.32 -5.75 -28.48
C SER A 285 23.24 -4.73 -28.10
N THR A 286 21.96 -5.09 -28.04
CA THR A 286 20.88 -4.11 -27.83
C THR A 286 20.68 -3.81 -26.35
N VAL A 287 20.94 -2.58 -25.93
CA VAL A 287 20.62 -2.12 -24.56
C VAL A 287 19.30 -1.35 -24.60
N LEU A 288 18.33 -1.75 -23.79
CA LEU A 288 17.02 -1.10 -23.77
C LEU A 288 17.09 0.30 -23.12
N PRO A 289 16.24 1.26 -23.51
CA PRO A 289 16.19 2.58 -22.88
C PRO A 289 16.05 2.55 -21.35
N THR A 290 15.19 1.65 -20.86
CA THR A 290 14.97 1.37 -19.44
C THR A 290 16.17 0.78 -18.70
N GLU A 291 17.16 0.26 -19.42
CA GLU A 291 18.42 -0.23 -18.87
C GLU A 291 19.55 0.81 -18.95
N GLN A 292 19.38 1.86 -19.76
CA GLN A 292 20.34 2.96 -19.91
C GLN A 292 20.09 4.11 -18.94
N LYS A 293 18.85 4.28 -18.49
CA LYS A 293 18.36 5.44 -17.74
C LYS A 293 17.53 5.03 -16.53
N SER A 294 17.54 5.86 -15.50
CA SER A 294 16.68 5.70 -14.33
C SER A 294 15.21 5.95 -14.65
N ALA A 295 14.31 5.36 -13.85
CA ALA A 295 12.86 5.44 -14.09
C ALA A 295 12.34 6.88 -14.10
N ALA A 296 12.96 7.78 -13.35
CA ALA A 296 12.61 9.20 -13.31
C ALA A 296 12.70 9.90 -14.68
N GLU A 297 13.46 9.38 -15.64
CA GLU A 297 13.72 10.02 -16.95
C GLU A 297 12.71 9.69 -18.07
N TYR A 298 11.74 8.81 -17.84
CA TYR A 298 10.70 8.49 -18.83
C TYR A 298 9.29 8.55 -18.24
N PHE A 299 8.28 8.69 -19.08
CA PHE A 299 6.91 9.04 -18.64
C PHE A 299 6.32 8.03 -17.64
N HIS A 300 5.40 8.51 -16.80
CA HIS A 300 5.09 7.89 -15.52
C HIS A 300 3.65 7.95 -15.05
N ALA A 301 3.36 7.06 -14.10
CA ALA A 301 2.17 7.14 -13.26
C ALA A 301 2.44 7.98 -12.00
N GLU A 302 3.53 7.72 -11.27
CA GLU A 302 3.85 8.47 -10.04
C GLU A 302 5.32 8.87 -9.92
N ARG A 303 5.57 9.85 -9.05
CA ARG A 303 6.88 10.49 -8.83
C ARG A 303 7.19 10.80 -7.37
N THR A 304 6.63 10.03 -6.45
CA THR A 304 6.73 10.30 -5.00
C THR A 304 8.17 10.45 -4.52
N PHE A 305 9.07 9.57 -4.97
CA PHE A 305 10.47 9.63 -4.56
C PHE A 305 11.21 10.79 -5.23
N SER A 306 10.93 11.04 -6.51
CA SER A 306 11.44 12.22 -7.21
C SER A 306 11.06 13.53 -6.52
N GLU A 307 9.80 13.64 -6.10
CA GLU A 307 9.31 14.81 -5.37
C GLU A 307 10.02 14.96 -4.02
N PHE A 308 10.22 13.85 -3.29
CA PHE A 308 10.99 13.82 -2.06
C PHE A 308 12.43 14.25 -2.24
N MET A 309 13.12 13.69 -3.24
CA MET A 309 14.52 13.99 -3.51
C MET A 309 14.74 15.46 -3.85
N LEU A 310 13.76 16.14 -4.45
CA LEU A 310 13.83 17.56 -4.77
C LEU A 310 13.45 18.50 -3.61
N SER A 311 12.95 17.98 -2.50
CA SER A 311 12.71 18.76 -1.28
C SER A 311 13.99 19.02 -0.48
N ASP A 312 13.90 19.87 0.55
CA ASP A 312 14.96 20.01 1.56
C ASP A 312 15.27 18.70 2.28
N TYR A 313 14.29 17.82 2.46
CA TYR A 313 14.45 16.52 3.13
C TYR A 313 15.29 15.54 2.29
N GLY A 314 15.31 15.73 0.97
CA GLY A 314 16.14 14.95 0.05
C GLY A 314 17.62 15.33 0.04
N LEU A 315 18.02 16.44 0.69
CA LEU A 315 19.42 16.87 0.79
C LEU A 315 20.24 15.96 1.71
N PRO A 316 21.58 15.93 1.58
CA PRO A 316 22.44 15.24 2.55
C PRO A 316 22.17 15.70 3.98
N GLY A 317 21.93 14.76 4.90
CA GLY A 317 21.58 15.04 6.31
C GLY A 317 20.11 15.43 6.55
N GLY A 318 19.30 15.60 5.50
CA GLY A 318 17.88 15.93 5.62
C GLY A 318 17.61 17.35 6.11
N SER A 319 16.38 17.59 6.58
CA SER A 319 15.93 18.90 7.06
C SER A 319 14.93 18.77 8.21
N PRO A 320 14.88 19.74 9.15
CA PRO A 320 13.80 19.82 10.14
C PRO A 320 12.43 19.88 9.47
N GLY A 321 11.51 19.04 9.94
CA GLY A 321 10.12 19.06 9.51
C GLY A 321 9.38 20.32 9.98
N VAL A 322 8.13 20.44 9.55
CA VAL A 322 7.27 21.59 9.82
C VAL A 322 5.91 21.17 10.38
N GLY A 323 5.23 22.09 11.06
CA GLY A 323 3.87 21.86 11.53
C GLY A 323 3.80 20.70 12.54
N PRO A 324 3.07 19.62 12.25
CA PRO A 324 3.04 18.40 13.07
C PRO A 324 4.32 17.56 13.05
N TYR A 325 5.25 17.81 12.13
CA TYR A 325 6.51 17.07 12.00
C TYR A 325 7.73 17.90 12.42
N ALA A 326 7.51 19.00 13.15
CA ALA A 326 8.60 19.81 13.68
C ALA A 326 9.47 18.99 14.67
N PRO A 327 10.77 19.32 14.85
CA PRO A 327 11.70 18.56 15.70
C PRO A 327 11.27 18.36 17.16
N ASP A 328 10.42 19.24 17.70
CA ASP A 328 9.85 19.14 19.04
C ASP A 328 8.65 18.18 19.13
N LYS A 329 8.14 17.72 17.98
CA LYS A 329 6.91 16.90 17.86
C LYS A 329 7.13 15.54 17.20
N LEU A 330 8.14 15.41 16.36
CA LEU A 330 8.57 14.14 15.76
C LEU A 330 10.00 13.88 16.22
N THR A 331 10.23 12.72 16.83
CA THR A 331 11.57 12.22 17.13
C THR A 331 11.98 11.26 16.02
N THR A 332 13.22 11.40 15.56
CA THR A 332 13.81 10.49 14.56
C THR A 332 15.20 10.08 15.04
N GLY A 333 15.75 9.00 14.49
CA GLY A 333 17.15 8.62 14.72
C GLY A 333 18.18 9.58 14.12
N GLN A 334 17.76 10.65 13.44
CA GLN A 334 18.65 11.60 12.78
C GLN A 334 19.07 12.76 13.70
N PRO A 335 20.29 13.31 13.55
CA PRO A 335 20.73 14.47 14.32
C PRO A 335 19.73 15.64 14.29
N GLY A 336 19.32 16.10 15.47
CA GLY A 336 18.36 17.21 15.60
C GLY A 336 16.93 16.88 15.19
N ASN A 337 16.56 15.59 15.16
CA ASN A 337 15.26 15.08 14.70
C ASN A 337 14.95 15.52 13.25
N ALA A 338 15.97 15.52 12.39
CA ALA A 338 15.79 15.81 10.98
C ALA A 338 15.01 14.69 10.28
N ILE A 339 14.34 15.04 9.18
CA ILE A 339 13.76 14.09 8.24
C ILE A 339 14.72 13.99 7.05
N ALA A 340 15.22 12.79 6.80
CA ALA A 340 16.20 12.48 5.76
C ALA A 340 15.80 11.28 4.89
N SER A 341 14.76 10.54 5.28
CA SER A 341 14.24 9.37 4.55
C SER A 341 12.70 9.33 4.57
N CYS A 342 12.10 8.55 3.67
CA CYS A 342 10.66 8.31 3.68
C CYS A 342 10.24 7.55 4.95
N GLN A 343 11.13 6.70 5.45
CA GLN A 343 10.94 5.86 6.63
C GLN A 343 10.77 6.69 7.91
N ASP A 344 11.35 7.89 8.00
CA ASP A 344 11.20 8.72 9.21
C ASP A 344 9.73 9.08 9.50
N CYS A 345 8.88 9.13 8.46
CA CYS A 345 7.45 9.37 8.59
C CYS A 345 6.59 8.09 8.44
N HIS A 346 7.02 7.14 7.60
CA HIS A 346 6.23 5.95 7.24
C HIS A 346 6.72 4.64 7.88
N MET A 347 7.82 4.70 8.61
CA MET A 347 8.29 3.63 9.49
C MET A 347 8.89 4.23 10.76
N PRO A 348 8.12 5.03 11.52
CA PRO A 348 8.67 5.84 12.59
C PRO A 348 9.37 4.98 13.64
N ASP A 349 10.42 5.54 14.22
CA ASP A 349 11.19 4.91 15.28
C ASP A 349 10.34 4.76 16.54
N GLY A 350 10.17 3.51 16.98
CA GLY A 350 9.53 3.18 18.24
C GLY A 350 10.51 2.62 19.29
N VAL A 351 9.98 2.39 20.49
CA VAL A 351 10.74 1.83 21.61
C VAL A 351 10.35 0.37 21.83
N GLY A 352 11.27 -0.55 21.57
CA GLY A 352 10.99 -1.97 21.79
C GLY A 352 11.97 -2.92 21.10
N PRO A 353 11.82 -4.23 21.33
CA PRO A 353 12.56 -5.25 20.60
C PRO A 353 12.00 -5.42 19.18
N GLY A 354 12.83 -5.90 18.26
CA GLY A 354 12.40 -6.22 16.88
C GLY A 354 11.75 -7.60 16.72
N ALA A 355 11.86 -8.47 17.73
CA ALA A 355 11.31 -9.81 17.74
C ALA A 355 11.09 -10.30 19.18
N SER A 356 10.15 -11.21 19.37
CA SER A 356 9.88 -11.91 20.64
C SER A 356 10.87 -13.06 20.87
N ILE A 357 12.15 -12.74 21.03
CA ILE A 357 13.21 -13.70 21.35
C ILE A 357 13.94 -13.30 22.63
N VAL A 358 14.44 -14.29 23.39
CA VAL A 358 15.22 -14.02 24.61
C VAL A 358 16.51 -13.29 24.23
N GLY A 359 16.75 -12.14 24.86
CA GLY A 359 17.92 -11.31 24.60
C GLY A 359 17.79 -10.34 23.44
N ALA A 360 16.60 -10.25 22.81
CA ALA A 360 16.33 -9.24 21.79
C ALA A 360 16.66 -7.84 22.31
N VAL A 361 17.50 -7.10 21.58
CA VAL A 361 17.89 -5.73 21.91
C VAL A 361 16.67 -4.81 21.87
N VAL A 362 16.36 -4.17 22.99
CA VAL A 362 15.33 -3.12 23.07
C VAL A 362 15.89 -1.81 22.52
N ARG A 363 15.37 -1.35 21.39
CA ARG A 363 15.86 -0.16 20.69
C ARG A 363 15.08 1.10 21.09
N PRO A 364 15.72 2.27 21.09
CA PRO A 364 17.17 2.48 20.95
C PRO A 364 17.97 2.16 22.23
N GLN A 365 17.32 1.99 23.38
CA GLN A 365 17.93 2.11 24.71
C GLN A 365 19.06 1.11 25.01
N GLU A 366 18.98 -0.10 24.47
CA GLU A 366 19.97 -1.16 24.66
C GLU A 366 20.92 -1.31 23.47
N SER A 367 20.69 -0.58 22.38
CA SER A 367 21.58 -0.63 21.21
C SER A 367 22.82 0.20 21.47
N THR A 368 23.95 -0.48 21.68
CA THR A 368 25.26 0.20 21.74
C THR A 368 25.72 0.64 20.36
N GLU A 369 25.33 -0.12 19.32
CA GLU A 369 25.78 0.10 17.96
C GLU A 369 25.00 1.20 17.23
N HIS A 370 23.69 1.29 17.49
CA HIS A 370 22.74 2.24 16.92
C HIS A 370 21.92 2.94 18.03
N PRO A 371 22.55 3.79 18.85
CA PRO A 371 21.96 4.37 20.05
C PRO A 371 20.88 5.44 19.79
N SER A 372 20.75 5.91 18.54
CA SER A 372 19.76 6.95 18.18
C SER A 372 18.55 6.36 17.45
N SER A 373 18.75 5.24 16.75
CA SER A 373 17.74 4.59 15.90
C SER A 373 16.82 3.67 16.71
N GLY A 374 15.51 3.93 16.67
CA GLY A 374 14.50 3.09 17.32
C GLY A 374 14.19 1.81 16.55
N GLN A 375 13.26 1.00 17.07
CA GLN A 375 12.71 -0.13 16.33
C GLN A 375 11.72 0.40 15.27
N PRO A 376 11.94 0.16 13.97
CA PRO A 376 11.04 0.65 12.93
C PRO A 376 9.65 0.02 13.04
N ILE A 377 8.64 0.86 13.27
CA ILE A 377 7.23 0.47 13.23
C ILE A 377 6.87 0.33 11.75
N HIS A 378 6.40 -0.83 11.28
CA HIS A 378 6.20 -1.08 9.85
C HIS A 378 4.88 -0.46 9.32
N ASP A 379 4.65 0.82 9.62
CA ASP A 379 3.43 1.57 9.33
C ASP A 379 3.39 2.15 7.90
N LEU A 380 3.33 1.24 6.93
CA LEU A 380 3.34 1.53 5.50
C LEU A 380 1.91 1.74 4.94
N THR A 381 1.05 2.37 5.74
CA THR A 381 -0.39 2.54 5.46
C THR A 381 -0.67 3.58 4.39
N GLY A 382 0.15 4.63 4.32
CA GLY A 382 -0.05 5.74 3.38
C GLY A 382 -1.37 6.48 3.64
N GLY A 383 -1.93 7.09 2.58
CA GLY A 383 -3.19 7.85 2.68
C GLY A 383 -4.47 7.04 2.42
N ASN A 384 -4.39 5.74 2.13
CA ASN A 384 -5.58 4.95 1.77
C ASN A 384 -6.23 4.33 3.01
N ALA A 385 -7.23 5.03 3.55
CA ALA A 385 -8.05 4.52 4.65
C ALA A 385 -9.15 3.55 4.18
N LEU A 386 -9.55 3.61 2.91
CA LEU A 386 -10.71 2.89 2.39
C LEU A 386 -10.47 1.39 2.24
N VAL A 387 -9.38 1.00 1.59
CA VAL A 387 -9.15 -0.42 1.28
C VAL A 387 -8.98 -1.27 2.54
N PRO A 388 -8.18 -0.87 3.55
CA PRO A 388 -8.14 -1.62 4.81
C PRO A 388 -9.50 -1.70 5.50
N TRP A 389 -10.29 -0.62 5.47
CA TRP A 389 -11.66 -0.61 6.03
C TRP A 389 -12.59 -1.59 5.31
N LEU A 390 -12.57 -1.61 3.97
CA LEU A 390 -13.36 -2.54 3.15
C LEU A 390 -12.98 -3.98 3.42
N LEU A 391 -11.68 -4.30 3.45
CA LEU A 391 -11.21 -5.65 3.73
C LEU A 391 -11.62 -6.11 5.14
N ALA A 392 -11.52 -5.23 6.15
CA ALA A 392 -12.01 -5.53 7.50
C ALA A 392 -13.52 -5.83 7.50
N SER A 393 -14.32 -5.07 6.73
CA SER A 393 -15.78 -5.26 6.65
C SER A 393 -16.20 -6.61 6.06
N THR A 394 -15.28 -7.34 5.40
CA THR A 394 -15.59 -8.69 4.89
C THR A 394 -15.54 -9.77 5.99
N GLN A 395 -14.92 -9.48 7.14
CA GLN A 395 -14.69 -10.46 8.19
C GLN A 395 -15.86 -10.46 9.19
N PRO A 396 -16.55 -11.59 9.43
CA PRO A 396 -17.69 -11.65 10.35
C PRO A 396 -17.38 -11.26 11.80
N THR A 397 -16.11 -11.34 12.20
CA THR A 397 -15.63 -10.92 13.53
C THR A 397 -15.31 -9.43 13.61
N SER A 398 -15.32 -8.70 12.49
CA SER A 398 -14.99 -7.28 12.47
C SER A 398 -16.12 -6.41 13.03
N PRO A 399 -15.81 -5.38 13.83
CA PRO A 399 -16.79 -4.39 14.26
C PRO A 399 -17.55 -3.71 13.11
N ASN A 400 -16.92 -3.58 11.94
CA ASN A 400 -17.51 -2.96 10.75
C ASN A 400 -18.03 -3.99 9.71
N TYR A 401 -18.33 -5.23 10.12
CA TYR A 401 -18.77 -6.26 9.19
C TYR A 401 -19.98 -5.81 8.35
N ASP A 402 -19.88 -5.99 7.05
CA ASP A 402 -20.92 -5.70 6.07
C ASP A 402 -21.12 -6.90 5.13
N ALA A 403 -22.32 -7.49 5.17
CA ALA A 403 -22.64 -8.68 4.39
C ALA A 403 -22.63 -8.44 2.87
N THR A 404 -22.89 -7.21 2.42
CA THR A 404 -22.83 -6.84 1.01
C THR A 404 -21.37 -6.80 0.55
N ASN A 405 -20.49 -6.18 1.32
CA ASN A 405 -19.05 -6.16 1.02
C ASN A 405 -18.45 -7.57 1.00
N ALA A 406 -18.80 -8.40 1.99
CA ALA A 406 -18.39 -9.80 2.04
C ALA A 406 -18.87 -10.59 0.81
N MET A 407 -20.12 -10.37 0.38
CA MET A 407 -20.68 -11.01 -0.83
C MET A 407 -19.98 -10.53 -2.11
N LEU A 408 -19.74 -9.23 -2.24
CA LEU A 408 -19.15 -8.63 -3.43
C LEU A 408 -17.68 -9.02 -3.61
N LEU A 409 -16.90 -9.10 -2.53
CA LEU A 409 -15.48 -9.50 -2.61
C LEU A 409 -15.28 -11.02 -2.50
N GLY A 410 -16.20 -11.73 -1.85
CA GLY A 410 -16.15 -13.18 -1.63
C GLY A 410 -16.61 -14.05 -2.82
N GLN A 411 -16.57 -13.54 -4.04
CA GLN A 411 -17.03 -14.27 -5.24
C GLN A 411 -16.05 -15.34 -5.72
N GLY A 412 -14.82 -15.34 -5.20
CA GLY A 412 -13.75 -16.30 -5.47
C GLY A 412 -13.00 -16.08 -6.78
N SER A 413 -11.82 -16.70 -6.90
CA SER A 413 -10.90 -16.52 -8.04
C SER A 413 -11.50 -16.92 -9.38
N ALA A 414 -12.45 -17.85 -9.41
CA ALA A 414 -13.16 -18.23 -10.63
C ALA A 414 -13.98 -17.08 -11.23
N LYS A 415 -14.34 -16.05 -10.45
CA LYS A 415 -15.10 -14.89 -10.91
C LYS A 415 -14.34 -13.57 -10.85
N LEU A 416 -13.51 -13.35 -9.84
CA LEU A 416 -12.82 -12.06 -9.63
C LEU A 416 -11.30 -12.16 -9.69
N THR A 417 -10.70 -13.31 -10.04
CA THR A 417 -9.25 -13.59 -9.87
C THR A 417 -8.72 -13.46 -8.43
N LEU A 418 -9.46 -12.81 -7.53
CA LEU A 418 -9.20 -12.59 -6.12
C LEU A 418 -9.73 -13.75 -5.28
N THR A 419 -8.89 -14.23 -4.37
CA THR A 419 -9.29 -15.10 -3.26
C THR A 419 -8.85 -14.45 -1.95
N LEU A 420 -9.81 -14.03 -1.12
CA LEU A 420 -9.48 -13.41 0.18
C LEU A 420 -8.90 -14.42 1.18
N ASP A 421 -9.18 -15.70 1.00
CA ASP A 421 -8.72 -16.79 1.88
C ASP A 421 -7.32 -17.32 1.54
N GLU A 422 -6.68 -16.79 0.48
CA GLU A 422 -5.32 -17.17 0.11
C GLU A 422 -4.27 -16.33 0.83
N GLY A 423 -3.20 -16.99 1.27
CA GLY A 423 -2.12 -16.36 2.04
C GLY A 423 -2.46 -16.30 3.53
N LEU A 424 -2.04 -15.23 4.20
CA LEU A 424 -2.41 -14.97 5.58
C LEU A 424 -3.90 -14.58 5.67
N PRO A 425 -4.64 -15.06 6.68
CA PRO A 425 -5.99 -14.59 6.95
C PRO A 425 -6.02 -13.08 7.21
N LEU A 426 -7.08 -12.44 6.72
CA LEU A 426 -7.35 -11.04 7.01
C LEU A 426 -7.51 -10.84 8.53
N ASP A 427 -6.82 -9.83 9.05
CA ASP A 427 -6.86 -9.45 10.46
C ASP A 427 -7.67 -8.16 10.58
N PRO A 428 -8.96 -8.23 10.99
CA PRO A 428 -9.80 -7.05 11.01
C PRO A 428 -9.29 -5.98 11.98
N ALA A 429 -8.65 -6.37 13.09
CA ALA A 429 -8.09 -5.42 14.04
C ALA A 429 -6.89 -4.67 13.44
N ALA A 430 -5.96 -5.39 12.80
CA ALA A 430 -4.82 -4.76 12.12
C ALA A 430 -5.26 -3.85 10.95
N LEU A 431 -6.28 -4.28 10.19
CA LEU A 431 -6.83 -3.53 9.06
C LEU A 431 -7.55 -2.24 9.51
N LEU A 432 -8.37 -2.28 10.56
CA LEU A 432 -9.01 -1.09 11.11
C LEU A 432 -7.99 -0.15 11.75
N ALA A 433 -7.02 -0.69 12.48
CA ALA A 433 -5.90 0.11 13.01
C ALA A 433 -5.13 0.82 11.87
N ALA A 434 -4.90 0.14 10.75
CA ALA A 434 -4.28 0.74 9.57
C ALA A 434 -5.13 1.83 8.91
N SER A 435 -6.45 1.62 8.79
CA SER A 435 -7.39 2.63 8.30
C SER A 435 -7.33 3.89 9.16
N ASN A 436 -7.34 3.74 10.48
CA ASN A 436 -7.23 4.85 11.43
C ASN A 436 -5.89 5.60 11.33
N ARG A 437 -4.76 4.88 11.21
CA ARG A 437 -3.44 5.49 11.01
C ARG A 437 -3.34 6.26 9.70
N ALA A 438 -3.99 5.79 8.63
CA ALA A 438 -4.07 6.53 7.37
C ALA A 438 -4.83 7.86 7.53
N VAL A 439 -5.99 7.85 8.21
CA VAL A 439 -6.74 9.08 8.53
C VAL A 439 -5.91 10.03 9.40
N TRP A 440 -5.24 9.50 10.42
CA TRP A 440 -4.37 10.29 11.30
C TRP A 440 -3.22 10.96 10.54
N THR A 441 -2.61 10.24 9.60
CA THR A 441 -1.53 10.75 8.75
C THR A 441 -2.04 11.87 7.84
N LEU A 442 -3.21 11.70 7.23
CA LEU A 442 -3.84 12.71 6.37
C LEU A 442 -4.14 14.01 7.13
N LYS A 443 -4.63 13.91 8.37
CA LYS A 443 -4.91 15.08 9.24
C LYS A 443 -3.66 15.87 9.63
N ARG A 444 -2.46 15.30 9.48
CA ARG A 444 -1.18 15.97 9.74
C ARG A 444 -0.50 16.47 8.48
N ALA A 445 -0.94 16.04 7.30
CA ALA A 445 -0.28 16.31 6.04
C ALA A 445 -0.40 17.77 5.57
N ALA A 446 -1.44 18.50 5.99
CA ALA A 446 -1.68 19.89 5.61
C ALA A 446 -1.88 20.82 6.82
N SER A 447 -1.72 22.14 6.60
CA SER A 447 -2.18 23.16 7.54
C SER A 447 -2.64 24.41 6.79
N ILE A 448 -3.66 25.11 7.31
CA ILE A 448 -4.03 26.45 6.82
C ILE A 448 -3.40 27.50 7.75
N LEU A 449 -2.75 28.51 7.18
CA LEU A 449 -2.13 29.61 7.91
C LEU A 449 -2.62 30.96 7.40
N ASP A 450 -2.54 31.98 8.25
CA ASP A 450 -2.74 33.39 7.89
C ASP A 450 -4.09 33.67 7.19
N LEU A 451 -5.18 33.01 7.63
CA LEU A 451 -6.53 33.26 7.09
C LEU A 451 -6.96 34.70 7.34
N ALA A 452 -7.28 35.41 6.25
CA ALA A 452 -7.82 36.75 6.27
C ALA A 452 -9.00 36.88 5.30
N TYR A 453 -10.01 37.65 5.70
CA TYR A 453 -11.17 38.00 4.88
C TYR A 453 -11.61 39.43 5.23
N ASP A 454 -11.76 40.29 4.22
CA ASP A 454 -12.30 41.65 4.37
C ASP A 454 -13.79 41.65 4.00
N PRO A 455 -14.71 41.90 4.95
CA PRO A 455 -16.15 41.85 4.69
C PRO A 455 -16.63 43.00 3.79
N ALA A 456 -15.86 44.07 3.61
CA ALA A 456 -16.24 45.20 2.77
C ALA A 456 -15.93 44.93 1.29
N SER A 457 -14.75 44.37 1.01
CA SER A 457 -14.29 44.12 -0.36
C SER A 457 -14.47 42.67 -0.83
N GLY A 458 -14.59 41.72 0.10
CA GLY A 458 -14.57 40.30 -0.18
C GLY A 458 -13.17 39.71 -0.37
N ALA A 459 -12.12 40.52 -0.24
CA ALA A 459 -10.74 40.06 -0.39
C ALA A 459 -10.42 38.98 0.64
N THR A 460 -9.97 37.81 0.16
CA THR A 460 -9.68 36.62 0.97
C THR A 460 -8.29 36.11 0.67
N SER A 461 -7.53 35.74 1.70
CA SER A 461 -6.21 35.11 1.54
C SER A 461 -5.91 34.11 2.65
N PHE A 462 -5.15 33.07 2.33
CA PHE A 462 -4.58 32.13 3.30
C PHE A 462 -3.41 31.37 2.64
N LYS A 463 -2.59 30.69 3.45
CA LYS A 463 -1.58 29.74 2.95
C LYS A 463 -2.02 28.32 3.22
N LEU A 464 -2.02 27.48 2.19
CA LEU A 464 -2.15 26.04 2.33
C LEU A 464 -0.75 25.42 2.39
N ARG A 465 -0.29 25.06 3.59
CA ARG A 465 1.03 24.45 3.81
C ARG A 465 0.98 22.94 3.61
N ASN A 466 1.95 22.44 2.87
CA ASN A 466 2.29 21.02 2.79
C ASN A 466 3.31 20.66 3.89
N ASN A 467 2.93 19.77 4.80
CA ASN A 467 3.82 19.32 5.87
C ASN A 467 4.62 18.04 5.49
N THR A 468 4.38 17.47 4.32
CA THR A 468 4.99 16.21 3.85
C THR A 468 6.29 16.45 3.07
N GLY A 469 7.03 15.37 2.81
CA GLY A 469 8.30 15.42 2.11
C GLY A 469 8.21 15.44 0.58
N HIS A 470 7.04 15.20 0.01
CA HIS A 470 6.76 15.11 -1.43
C HIS A 470 5.61 16.06 -1.78
N LYS A 471 5.14 16.12 -3.04
CA LYS A 471 3.96 16.95 -3.35
C LYS A 471 2.74 16.40 -2.62
N LEU A 472 1.82 17.29 -2.25
CA LEU A 472 0.58 16.93 -1.57
C LEU A 472 -0.59 17.04 -2.54
N ILE A 473 -1.25 15.94 -2.93
CA ILE A 473 -1.11 14.53 -2.50
C ILE A 473 -0.19 13.71 -3.43
N SER A 474 0.53 12.72 -2.92
CA SER A 474 1.45 11.92 -3.77
C SER A 474 0.90 10.54 -4.17
N GLY A 475 1.69 9.80 -4.93
CA GLY A 475 1.41 8.45 -5.44
C GLY A 475 0.62 8.39 -6.76
N TYR A 476 0.04 7.22 -7.06
CA TYR A 476 -0.92 6.98 -8.17
C TYR A 476 -1.93 8.14 -8.40
N PRO A 477 -2.05 8.66 -9.64
CA PRO A 477 -2.72 9.93 -9.88
C PRO A 477 -4.23 9.81 -10.14
N GLU A 478 -4.72 8.67 -10.60
CA GLU A 478 -6.09 8.56 -11.10
C GLU A 478 -7.11 8.48 -9.98
N GLY A 479 -8.21 9.24 -10.11
CA GLY A 479 -9.28 9.26 -9.15
C GLY A 479 -8.95 9.92 -7.80
N ARG A 480 -7.75 10.47 -7.60
CA ARG A 480 -7.36 11.06 -6.31
C ARG A 480 -7.27 12.57 -6.38
N ARG A 481 -7.86 13.24 -5.40
CA ARG A 481 -7.80 14.70 -5.30
C ARG A 481 -7.80 15.18 -3.85
N MET A 482 -7.15 16.31 -3.64
CA MET A 482 -7.37 17.16 -2.48
C MET A 482 -8.11 18.42 -2.95
N PHE A 483 -9.04 18.96 -2.19
CA PHE A 483 -9.71 20.20 -2.56
C PHE A 483 -9.97 21.11 -1.38
N VAL A 484 -9.92 22.42 -1.61
CA VAL A 484 -10.34 23.42 -0.63
C VAL A 484 -11.81 23.72 -0.83
N ASN A 485 -12.57 23.57 0.25
CA ASN A 485 -13.95 24.03 0.37
C ASN A 485 -13.97 25.30 1.22
N ILE A 486 -14.59 26.37 0.70
CA ILE A 486 -14.70 27.65 1.41
C ILE A 486 -16.18 27.96 1.60
N ARG A 487 -16.58 28.27 2.83
CA ARG A 487 -17.96 28.62 3.17
C ARG A 487 -18.02 30.00 3.79
N LEU A 488 -18.92 30.82 3.26
CA LEU A 488 -19.23 32.13 3.82
C LEU A 488 -20.58 32.10 4.52
N HIS A 489 -20.62 32.63 5.72
CA HIS A 489 -21.82 32.67 6.55
C HIS A 489 -22.20 34.10 6.93
N SER A 490 -23.51 34.38 6.96
CA SER A 490 -24.09 35.58 7.57
C SER A 490 -25.00 35.13 8.72
N GLY A 491 -24.51 35.30 9.96
CA GLY A 491 -25.04 34.53 11.10
C GLY A 491 -24.88 33.03 10.86
N THR A 492 -25.96 32.26 11.04
CA THR A 492 -25.98 30.81 10.80
C THR A 492 -26.26 30.44 9.34
N GLN A 493 -26.63 31.40 8.49
CA GLN A 493 -26.98 31.15 7.10
C GLN A 493 -25.73 31.04 6.22
N LEU A 494 -25.55 29.91 5.53
CA LEU A 494 -24.58 29.78 4.43
C LEU A 494 -25.01 30.67 3.27
N THR A 495 -24.16 31.64 2.92
CA THR A 495 -24.41 32.62 1.86
C THR A 495 -23.61 32.37 0.59
N HIS A 496 -22.49 31.65 0.67
CA HIS A 496 -21.68 31.29 -0.50
C HIS A 496 -20.83 30.05 -0.20
N GLU A 497 -20.64 29.18 -1.18
CA GLU A 497 -19.76 28.01 -1.08
C GLU A 497 -18.88 27.82 -2.31
N VAL A 498 -17.59 27.54 -2.09
CA VAL A 498 -16.59 27.23 -3.12
C VAL A 498 -16.29 25.74 -3.06
N ASN A 499 -16.28 25.08 -4.23
CA ASN A 499 -16.07 23.64 -4.38
C ASN A 499 -16.98 22.81 -3.47
N PRO A 500 -18.32 22.96 -3.58
CA PRO A 500 -19.26 22.14 -2.82
C PRO A 500 -19.15 20.66 -3.23
N TYR A 501 -19.13 19.77 -2.24
CA TYR A 501 -19.20 18.33 -2.44
C TYR A 501 -20.64 17.83 -2.24
N ASP A 502 -21.16 17.08 -3.21
CA ASP A 502 -22.46 16.43 -3.11
C ASP A 502 -22.28 14.98 -2.65
N SER A 503 -22.65 14.68 -1.41
CA SER A 503 -22.54 13.32 -0.86
C SER A 503 -23.46 12.31 -1.53
N ASN A 504 -24.65 12.73 -1.98
CA ASN A 504 -25.56 11.83 -2.69
C ASN A 504 -24.97 11.42 -4.04
N ALA A 505 -24.38 12.37 -4.77
CA ALA A 505 -23.69 12.11 -6.01
C ALA A 505 -22.30 11.49 -5.81
N GLY A 506 -21.67 11.65 -4.66
CA GLY A 506 -20.30 11.18 -4.39
C GLY A 506 -19.21 11.96 -5.14
N THR A 507 -19.47 13.21 -5.51
CA THR A 507 -18.51 14.06 -6.24
C THR A 507 -18.73 15.56 -6.01
N LEU A 508 -17.77 16.38 -6.45
CA LEU A 508 -17.88 17.83 -6.47
C LEU A 508 -18.97 18.28 -7.45
N ARG A 509 -19.66 19.36 -7.13
CA ARG A 509 -20.59 20.01 -8.06
C ARG A 509 -19.85 20.95 -9.00
N GLY A 510 -20.41 21.15 -10.19
CA GLY A 510 -19.88 22.09 -11.17
C GLY A 510 -18.64 21.64 -11.92
N LEU A 511 -18.29 20.35 -11.90
CA LEU A 511 -17.24 19.81 -12.76
C LEU A 511 -17.67 19.90 -14.24
N ASP A 512 -16.68 19.93 -15.14
CA ASP A 512 -16.92 19.96 -16.59
C ASP A 512 -17.80 18.76 -17.02
N PRO A 513 -18.99 18.98 -17.58
CA PRO A 513 -19.88 17.89 -18.00
C PRO A 513 -19.30 16.98 -19.08
N VAL A 514 -18.26 17.41 -19.80
CA VAL A 514 -17.54 16.56 -20.77
C VAL A 514 -16.73 15.48 -20.05
N ASP A 515 -16.09 15.84 -18.94
CA ASP A 515 -15.22 14.95 -18.18
C ASP A 515 -15.96 14.23 -17.03
N ALA A 516 -17.00 14.86 -16.49
CA ALA A 516 -17.75 14.42 -15.32
C ALA A 516 -19.27 14.64 -15.52
N PRO A 517 -19.92 13.91 -16.45
CA PRO A 517 -21.33 14.11 -16.79
C PRO A 517 -22.29 13.86 -15.61
N SER A 518 -21.84 13.09 -14.61
CA SER A 518 -22.59 12.80 -13.37
C SER A 518 -22.45 13.89 -12.30
N SER A 519 -21.59 14.89 -12.50
CA SER A 519 -21.44 16.02 -11.59
C SER A 519 -22.72 16.86 -11.55
N PRO A 520 -23.32 17.08 -10.36
CA PRO A 520 -24.47 17.99 -10.25
C PRO A 520 -24.09 19.42 -10.67
N PRO A 521 -25.04 20.20 -11.21
CA PRO A 521 -24.81 21.62 -11.48
C PRO A 521 -24.66 22.41 -10.17
N LEU A 522 -23.98 23.55 -10.24
CA LEU A 522 -23.86 24.50 -9.14
C LEU A 522 -25.21 25.15 -8.82
N GLY A 523 -25.46 25.37 -7.53
CA GLY A 523 -26.51 26.24 -7.01
C GLY A 523 -26.22 27.72 -7.26
N ALA A 524 -27.21 28.58 -6.98
CA ALA A 524 -27.11 30.02 -7.25
C ALA A 524 -26.04 30.76 -6.42
N ALA A 525 -25.66 30.19 -5.27
CA ALA A 525 -24.66 30.72 -4.35
C ALA A 525 -23.43 29.79 -4.24
N GLU A 526 -23.20 28.98 -5.27
CA GLU A 526 -22.10 28.04 -5.33
C GLU A 526 -21.16 28.41 -6.47
N GLN A 527 -19.87 28.16 -6.28
CA GLN A 527 -18.87 28.25 -7.34
C GLN A 527 -17.97 27.02 -7.33
N HIS A 528 -17.47 26.66 -8.51
CA HIS A 528 -16.39 25.70 -8.66
C HIS A 528 -15.12 26.43 -9.07
N ASP A 529 -14.02 26.16 -8.37
CA ASP A 529 -12.70 26.69 -8.66
C ASP A 529 -11.69 25.54 -8.72
N ASP A 530 -11.32 25.18 -9.95
CA ASP A 530 -10.41 24.06 -10.25
C ASP A 530 -8.97 24.33 -9.80
N SER A 531 -8.58 25.60 -9.59
CA SER A 531 -7.26 25.94 -9.05
C SER A 531 -7.10 25.50 -7.59
N LEU A 532 -8.24 25.41 -6.87
CA LEU A 532 -8.34 24.93 -5.49
C LEU A 532 -8.68 23.42 -5.40
N VAL A 533 -8.66 22.72 -6.53
CA VAL A 533 -8.69 21.26 -6.61
C VAL A 533 -7.29 20.78 -7.00
N TYR A 534 -6.56 20.23 -6.04
CA TYR A 534 -5.20 19.75 -6.17
C TYR A 534 -5.17 18.28 -6.57
N GLU A 535 -4.75 18.01 -7.80
CA GLU A 535 -4.73 16.67 -8.37
C GLU A 535 -3.78 16.58 -9.56
N VAL A 536 -3.53 15.34 -10.00
CA VAL A 536 -2.87 15.08 -11.29
C VAL A 536 -3.91 14.56 -12.26
N LYS A 537 -3.96 15.15 -13.45
CA LYS A 537 -4.71 14.60 -14.59
C LYS A 537 -3.71 14.25 -15.67
N MET A 538 -3.75 13.01 -16.16
CA MET A 538 -2.93 12.61 -17.31
C MET A 538 -3.59 13.05 -18.62
N ALA A 539 -2.77 13.17 -19.66
CA ALA A 539 -3.18 13.33 -21.04
C ALA A 539 -2.44 12.29 -21.89
N SER A 540 -2.93 12.07 -23.10
CA SER A 540 -2.30 11.13 -24.02
C SER A 540 -2.35 11.65 -25.45
N SER A 541 -1.19 11.94 -26.00
CA SER A 541 -1.01 12.16 -27.44
C SER A 541 -1.17 10.87 -28.25
N LEU A 542 -1.09 9.70 -27.62
CA LEU A 542 -1.37 8.41 -28.27
C LEU A 542 -2.86 8.22 -28.53
N THR A 543 -3.72 8.56 -27.58
CA THR A 543 -5.19 8.46 -27.73
C THR A 543 -5.82 9.77 -28.24
N GLY A 544 -5.10 10.90 -28.16
CA GLY A 544 -5.59 12.24 -28.45
C GLY A 544 -6.41 12.86 -27.32
N GLN A 545 -6.46 12.23 -26.15
CA GLN A 545 -7.23 12.70 -25.01
C GLN A 545 -6.50 13.81 -24.25
N THR A 546 -7.19 14.94 -24.04
CA THR A 546 -6.71 16.07 -23.25
C THR A 546 -6.76 15.82 -21.75
N LYS A 547 -7.61 14.90 -21.29
CA LYS A 547 -7.62 14.31 -19.94
C LYS A 547 -7.93 12.81 -20.06
N SER A 548 -7.21 11.97 -19.34
CA SER A 548 -7.35 10.52 -19.44
C SER A 548 -7.16 9.82 -18.10
N PHE A 549 -7.92 8.74 -17.92
CA PHE A 549 -7.74 7.71 -16.89
C PHE A 549 -7.16 6.41 -17.47
N HIS A 550 -6.62 6.45 -18.69
CA HIS A 550 -5.87 5.33 -19.26
C HIS A 550 -4.39 5.46 -18.88
N PHE A 551 -4.02 5.23 -17.61
CA PHE A 551 -2.66 5.52 -17.14
C PHE A 551 -1.55 4.88 -17.98
N ILE A 552 -1.76 3.64 -18.45
CA ILE A 552 -0.77 2.93 -19.25
C ILE A 552 -0.62 3.51 -20.66
N LEU A 553 -1.58 4.33 -21.09
CA LEU A 553 -1.55 5.08 -22.36
C LEU A 553 -1.17 6.55 -22.15
N GLY A 554 -0.97 6.98 -20.90
CA GLY A 554 -0.53 8.33 -20.59
C GLY A 554 0.84 8.60 -21.23
N THR A 555 0.96 9.76 -21.86
CA THR A 555 2.24 10.27 -22.40
C THR A 555 2.58 11.65 -21.87
N GLU A 556 1.59 12.34 -21.30
CA GLU A 556 1.66 13.74 -20.87
C GLU A 556 0.82 13.94 -19.59
N ARG A 557 0.96 15.11 -18.96
CA ARG A 557 0.11 15.55 -17.86
C ARG A 557 -0.75 16.71 -18.36
N ALA A 558 -2.04 16.67 -18.11
CA ALA A 558 -2.98 17.76 -18.35
C ALA A 558 -2.96 18.79 -17.22
N LYS A 559 -2.73 18.31 -15.99
CA LYS A 559 -2.73 19.09 -14.75
C LYS A 559 -1.84 18.40 -13.72
N ASP A 560 -1.07 19.18 -12.98
CA ASP A 560 -0.41 18.84 -11.71
C ASP A 560 -0.16 20.15 -10.96
N ASN A 561 -1.16 20.60 -10.21
CA ASN A 561 -1.09 21.80 -9.36
C ASN A 561 -0.84 21.47 -7.89
N ARG A 562 -0.45 20.23 -7.56
CA ARG A 562 -0.26 19.78 -6.18
C ARG A 562 0.79 20.61 -5.45
N VAL A 563 0.52 20.91 -4.18
CA VAL A 563 1.37 21.79 -3.36
C VAL A 563 2.75 21.15 -3.13
N PRO A 564 3.86 21.81 -3.49
CA PRO A 564 5.21 21.25 -3.34
C PRO A 564 5.62 21.14 -1.86
N PRO A 565 6.56 20.24 -1.53
CA PRO A 565 7.14 20.19 -0.19
C PRO A 565 8.05 21.40 0.07
N LYS A 566 8.40 21.61 1.33
CA LYS A 566 9.37 22.63 1.75
C LYS A 566 10.71 22.46 0.99
N GLY A 567 11.23 23.57 0.47
CA GLY A 567 12.53 23.62 -0.21
C GLY A 567 12.55 22.95 -1.58
N PHE A 568 11.40 22.84 -2.25
CA PHE A 568 11.32 22.15 -3.53
C PHE A 568 12.17 22.85 -4.61
N ARG A 569 13.18 22.15 -5.12
CA ARG A 569 14.16 22.66 -6.09
C ARG A 569 13.59 22.63 -7.51
N ILE A 570 12.73 23.60 -7.82
CA ILE A 570 12.02 23.69 -9.10
C ILE A 570 12.94 23.70 -10.33
N ALA A 571 14.14 24.27 -10.23
CA ALA A 571 15.11 24.29 -11.33
C ALA A 571 15.61 22.89 -11.75
N GLU A 572 15.43 21.87 -10.90
CA GLU A 572 15.80 20.48 -11.16
C GLU A 572 14.61 19.61 -11.58
N ALA A 573 13.37 20.12 -11.45
CA ALA A 573 12.13 19.34 -11.59
C ALA A 573 11.95 18.67 -12.96
N SER A 574 12.28 19.37 -14.04
CA SER A 574 12.18 18.85 -15.41
C SER A 574 13.03 17.61 -15.68
N LYS A 575 14.16 17.43 -14.99
CA LYS A 575 15.01 16.24 -15.15
C LYS A 575 14.34 14.97 -14.62
N ARG A 576 13.39 15.12 -13.68
CA ARG A 576 12.63 14.02 -13.06
C ARG A 576 11.16 14.02 -13.48
N ILE A 577 10.79 14.92 -14.40
CA ILE A 577 9.42 15.07 -14.94
C ILE A 577 8.42 15.40 -13.82
N VAL A 578 8.78 16.31 -12.90
CA VAL A 578 7.93 16.69 -11.76
C VAL A 578 7.58 18.18 -11.72
N ASP A 579 7.74 18.90 -12.82
CA ASP A 579 7.26 20.29 -12.92
C ASP A 579 5.75 20.34 -12.61
N PRO A 580 5.24 21.42 -12.00
CA PRO A 580 3.81 21.71 -12.03
C PRO A 580 3.34 21.80 -13.48
N VAL A 581 2.09 21.43 -13.72
CA VAL A 581 1.48 21.47 -15.04
C VAL A 581 0.12 22.13 -14.93
N TRP A 582 -0.13 23.12 -15.76
CA TRP A 582 -1.41 23.81 -15.81
C TRP A 582 -1.86 23.91 -17.27
N LEU A 583 -3.12 23.52 -17.53
CA LEU A 583 -3.70 23.53 -18.88
C LEU A 583 -2.82 22.80 -19.92
N GLY A 584 -2.26 21.65 -19.53
CA GLY A 584 -1.43 20.79 -20.39
C GLY A 584 -0.01 21.30 -20.64
N THR A 585 0.42 22.39 -19.99
CA THR A 585 1.76 22.95 -20.18
C THR A 585 2.54 22.96 -18.86
N PRO A 586 3.82 22.52 -18.83
CA PRO A 586 4.68 22.71 -17.67
C PRO A 586 4.77 24.19 -17.27
N ASP A 587 4.49 24.48 -16.00
CA ASP A 587 4.47 25.83 -15.44
C ASP A 587 5.34 25.90 -14.19
N PRO A 588 6.67 26.08 -14.34
CA PRO A 588 7.56 26.19 -13.18
C PRO A 588 7.30 27.43 -12.33
N ASN A 589 6.56 28.43 -12.83
CA ASN A 589 6.19 29.64 -12.09
C ASN A 589 4.79 29.55 -11.48
N HIS A 590 4.17 28.37 -11.49
CA HIS A 590 2.86 28.14 -10.87
C HIS A 590 2.87 28.54 -9.39
N PHE A 591 3.97 28.28 -8.71
CA PHE A 591 4.28 28.79 -7.38
C PHE A 591 5.45 29.79 -7.45
N THR A 592 5.44 30.76 -6.54
CA THR A 592 6.54 31.71 -6.34
C THR A 592 7.75 31.05 -5.66
N ALA A 593 8.88 31.76 -5.66
CA ALA A 593 10.09 31.30 -4.97
C ALA A 593 9.89 31.11 -3.45
N ASP A 594 9.08 31.96 -2.81
CA ASP A 594 8.79 31.87 -1.39
C ASP A 594 7.89 30.66 -1.08
N GLU A 595 6.92 30.36 -1.96
CA GLU A 595 6.06 29.18 -1.89
C GLU A 595 6.85 27.88 -2.03
N TYR A 596 7.78 27.79 -3.00
CA TYR A 596 8.67 26.62 -3.12
C TYR A 596 9.60 26.48 -1.91
N THR A 597 10.13 27.60 -1.39
CA THR A 597 11.00 27.59 -0.22
C THR A 597 10.24 27.13 1.03
N GLY A 598 9.04 27.65 1.23
CA GLY A 598 8.22 27.36 2.41
C GLY A 598 7.36 26.10 2.33
N GLY A 599 7.15 25.54 1.13
CA GLY A 599 6.28 24.38 0.92
C GLY A 599 4.81 24.71 1.14
N TYR A 600 4.30 25.76 0.49
CA TYR A 600 2.90 26.15 0.60
C TYR A 600 2.37 26.73 -0.72
N ASP A 601 1.05 26.80 -0.84
CA ASP A 601 0.33 27.58 -1.85
C ASP A 601 -0.27 28.82 -1.19
N GLN A 602 0.02 30.01 -1.72
CA GLN A 602 -0.53 31.28 -1.31
C GLN A 602 -1.82 31.57 -2.08
N VAL A 603 -2.94 31.20 -1.49
CA VAL A 603 -4.25 31.44 -2.07
C VAL A 603 -4.67 32.89 -1.85
N SER A 604 -5.12 33.54 -2.93
CA SER A 604 -5.73 34.88 -2.91
C SER A 604 -6.91 34.92 -3.87
N LEU A 605 -8.09 35.28 -3.38
CA LEU A 605 -9.32 35.36 -4.17
C LEU A 605 -10.24 36.48 -3.68
N THR A 606 -11.24 36.82 -4.48
CA THR A 606 -12.31 37.75 -4.09
C THR A 606 -13.61 36.96 -3.98
N LEU A 607 -14.13 36.86 -2.76
CA LEU A 607 -15.41 36.22 -2.47
C LEU A 607 -16.51 37.28 -2.33
N PRO A 608 -17.80 36.89 -2.28
CA PRO A 608 -18.86 37.84 -1.94
C PRO A 608 -18.59 38.57 -0.62
N ALA A 609 -18.88 39.87 -0.60
CA ALA A 609 -18.76 40.72 0.59
C ALA A 609 -19.91 40.48 1.59
N GLY A 610 -19.74 40.94 2.83
CA GLY A 610 -20.80 40.97 3.85
C GLY A 610 -20.98 39.70 4.68
N ALA A 611 -20.08 38.71 4.56
CA ALA A 611 -20.11 37.56 5.46
C ALA A 611 -19.59 37.94 6.86
N SER A 612 -20.21 37.37 7.89
CA SER A 612 -19.80 37.52 9.29
C SER A 612 -18.82 36.43 9.74
N ARG A 613 -18.77 35.30 9.02
CA ARG A 613 -17.86 34.16 9.25
C ARG A 613 -17.41 33.57 7.92
N ILE A 614 -16.15 33.13 7.87
CA ILE A 614 -15.58 32.32 6.78
C ILE A 614 -14.95 31.05 7.35
N ASP A 615 -15.23 29.92 6.71
CA ASP A 615 -14.60 28.63 6.99
C ASP A 615 -13.84 28.16 5.76
N VAL A 616 -12.58 27.79 5.95
CA VAL A 616 -11.75 27.18 4.92
C VAL A 616 -11.40 25.77 5.40
N ARG A 617 -11.77 24.76 4.61
CA ARG A 617 -11.55 23.35 4.91
C ARG A 617 -10.82 22.68 3.74
N VAL A 618 -9.89 21.79 4.04
CA VAL A 618 -9.17 20.99 3.05
C VAL A 618 -9.61 19.55 3.20
N TYR A 619 -10.08 18.97 2.10
CA TYR A 619 -10.54 17.59 2.05
C TYR A 619 -9.65 16.74 1.14
N TYR A 620 -9.43 15.49 1.52
CA TYR A 620 -8.83 14.45 0.70
C TYR A 620 -9.90 13.46 0.24
N GLN A 621 -9.96 13.17 -1.05
CA GLN A 621 -10.81 12.12 -1.60
C GLN A 621 -9.94 10.97 -2.15
N THR A 622 -10.06 9.79 -1.52
CA THR A 622 -9.28 8.59 -1.85
C THR A 622 -9.55 8.08 -3.27
N THR A 623 -10.81 8.09 -3.70
CA THR A 623 -11.22 7.76 -5.07
C THR A 623 -12.42 8.59 -5.48
N SER A 624 -12.38 9.14 -6.70
CA SER A 624 -13.45 9.94 -7.25
C SER A 624 -14.47 9.05 -7.97
N ARG A 625 -15.72 9.51 -8.03
CA ARG A 625 -16.78 8.84 -8.80
C ARG A 625 -16.38 8.65 -10.26
N GLU A 626 -15.81 9.68 -10.87
CA GLU A 626 -15.45 9.69 -12.29
C GLU A 626 -14.50 8.56 -12.64
N TYR A 627 -13.56 8.25 -11.75
CA TYR A 627 -12.63 7.15 -11.94
C TYR A 627 -13.33 5.78 -11.82
N VAL A 628 -14.25 5.62 -10.87
CA VAL A 628 -15.01 4.36 -10.72
C VAL A 628 -15.96 4.14 -11.90
N GLU A 629 -16.63 5.20 -12.37
CA GLU A 629 -17.47 5.15 -13.58
C GLU A 629 -16.61 4.78 -14.80
N PHE A 630 -15.43 5.39 -14.92
CA PHE A 630 -14.47 5.02 -15.97
C PHE A 630 -14.11 3.54 -15.90
N LEU A 631 -13.65 3.02 -14.76
CA LEU A 631 -13.28 1.61 -14.61
C LEU A 631 -14.45 0.68 -14.98
N ARG A 632 -15.65 0.95 -14.45
CA ARG A 632 -16.87 0.20 -14.79
C ARG A 632 -17.12 0.19 -16.29
N ASP A 633 -17.11 1.37 -16.92
CA ASP A 633 -17.52 1.52 -18.32
C ASP A 633 -16.48 0.95 -19.31
N GLN A 634 -15.18 1.01 -18.96
CA GLN A 634 -14.12 0.32 -19.70
C GLN A 634 -14.33 -1.20 -19.64
N ILE A 635 -14.46 -1.74 -18.43
CA ILE A 635 -14.55 -3.20 -18.19
C ILE A 635 -15.90 -3.78 -18.66
N ASN A 636 -16.96 -2.97 -18.73
CA ASN A 636 -18.25 -3.38 -19.30
C ASN A 636 -18.38 -3.11 -20.82
N GLY A 637 -17.41 -2.40 -21.40
CA GLY A 637 -17.34 -2.15 -22.84
C GLY A 637 -18.39 -1.17 -23.34
N THR A 638 -18.87 -0.30 -22.44
CA THR A 638 -19.80 0.80 -22.73
C THR A 638 -19.07 2.10 -23.00
N ALA A 639 -17.77 2.18 -22.71
CA ALA A 639 -16.94 3.34 -22.98
C ALA A 639 -16.72 3.62 -24.47
N THR A 640 -16.36 4.86 -24.78
CA THR A 640 -16.08 5.35 -26.14
C THR A 640 -14.79 6.19 -26.24
N SER A 641 -13.91 6.12 -25.23
CA SER A 641 -12.65 6.87 -25.13
C SER A 641 -11.55 6.45 -26.12
N LEU A 642 -11.51 5.17 -26.50
CA LEU A 642 -10.58 4.57 -27.44
C LEU A 642 -11.24 4.20 -28.78
N LEU A 643 -10.48 4.34 -29.86
CA LEU A 643 -10.93 4.09 -31.23
C LEU A 643 -10.84 2.61 -31.64
N SER A 644 -11.63 2.23 -32.64
CA SER A 644 -11.58 0.92 -33.30
C SER A 644 -11.61 1.08 -34.83
N PRO A 645 -10.87 0.28 -35.63
CA PRO A 645 -9.86 -0.70 -35.21
C PRO A 645 -8.73 -0.08 -34.38
N THR A 646 -8.11 -0.86 -33.51
CA THR A 646 -7.05 -0.41 -32.62
C THR A 646 -5.76 -0.11 -33.41
N PRO A 647 -4.84 0.72 -32.88
CA PRO A 647 -3.52 0.93 -33.46
C PRO A 647 -2.70 -0.36 -33.66
N SER A 648 -2.86 -1.35 -32.78
CA SER A 648 -2.18 -2.66 -32.86
C SER A 648 -2.84 -3.66 -33.82
N GLY A 649 -4.05 -3.38 -34.30
CA GLY A 649 -4.71 -4.12 -35.40
C GLY A 649 -5.92 -4.96 -34.99
N GLU A 650 -6.32 -4.97 -33.73
CA GLU A 650 -7.56 -5.58 -33.26
C GLU A 650 -8.79 -4.81 -33.77
N MET A 651 -9.88 -5.55 -34.02
CA MET A 651 -11.10 -4.95 -34.56
C MET A 651 -11.87 -4.09 -33.55
N LYS A 652 -11.62 -4.25 -32.25
CA LYS A 652 -12.33 -3.58 -31.15
C LYS A 652 -11.35 -3.23 -30.03
N ALA A 653 -11.54 -2.09 -29.37
CA ALA A 653 -10.75 -1.65 -28.21
C ALA A 653 -11.17 -2.31 -26.89
N TYR A 654 -12.47 -2.28 -26.59
CA TYR A 654 -13.04 -2.85 -25.36
C TYR A 654 -13.32 -4.34 -25.57
N ILE A 655 -12.31 -5.16 -25.36
CA ILE A 655 -12.37 -6.59 -25.64
C ILE A 655 -12.66 -7.45 -24.40
N ALA A 656 -12.59 -6.88 -23.19
CA ALA A 656 -12.69 -7.63 -21.93
C ALA A 656 -13.95 -8.50 -21.80
N GLN A 657 -15.05 -8.12 -22.43
CA GLN A 657 -16.32 -8.86 -22.37
C GLN A 657 -16.37 -10.05 -23.33
N SER A 658 -15.42 -10.13 -24.26
CA SER A 658 -15.45 -11.08 -25.38
C SER A 658 -14.17 -11.91 -25.54
N ASP A 659 -13.04 -11.43 -25.03
CA ASP A 659 -11.77 -12.14 -25.12
C ASP A 659 -11.63 -13.14 -23.94
N PRO A 660 -11.31 -14.42 -24.22
CA PRO A 660 -11.18 -15.46 -23.20
C PRO A 660 -10.16 -15.19 -22.08
N PHE A 661 -9.13 -14.36 -22.30
CA PHE A 661 -8.17 -13.95 -21.27
C PHE A 661 -8.85 -13.24 -20.09
N PHE A 662 -9.93 -12.51 -20.38
CA PHE A 662 -10.60 -11.63 -19.42
C PHE A 662 -11.78 -12.27 -18.69
N LEU A 663 -12.05 -13.56 -18.89
CA LEU A 663 -13.26 -14.21 -18.34
C LEU A 663 -13.44 -14.01 -16.82
N GLN A 664 -12.35 -13.98 -16.06
CA GLN A 664 -12.36 -13.74 -14.60
C GLN A 664 -12.14 -12.27 -14.22
N LEU A 665 -11.74 -11.42 -15.18
CA LEU A 665 -11.49 -10.01 -14.95
C LEU A 665 -12.72 -9.15 -15.28
N ALA A 666 -13.56 -9.59 -16.22
CA ALA A 666 -14.74 -8.84 -16.66
C ALA A 666 -15.75 -8.56 -15.54
N ALA A 667 -15.82 -9.42 -14.51
CA ALA A 667 -16.74 -9.21 -13.39
C ALA A 667 -16.36 -8.03 -12.50
N TRP A 668 -15.13 -7.50 -12.59
CA TRP A 668 -14.71 -6.33 -11.84
C TRP A 668 -15.46 -5.07 -12.23
N GLY A 669 -15.96 -4.95 -13.46
CA GLY A 669 -16.70 -3.76 -13.91
C GLY A 669 -17.93 -3.49 -13.06
N ASP A 670 -18.80 -4.49 -12.91
CA ASP A 670 -19.99 -4.37 -12.06
C ASP A 670 -19.64 -4.36 -10.55
N THR A 671 -18.65 -5.16 -10.14
CA THR A 671 -18.28 -5.31 -8.74
C THR A 671 -17.71 -4.01 -8.16
N ILE A 672 -16.81 -3.32 -8.89
CA ILE A 672 -16.20 -2.09 -8.39
C ILE A 672 -17.22 -0.95 -8.25
N TRP A 673 -18.18 -0.88 -9.17
CA TRP A 673 -19.28 0.08 -9.08
C TRP A 673 -20.19 -0.19 -7.89
N GLN A 674 -20.60 -1.45 -7.70
CA GLN A 674 -21.47 -1.83 -6.58
C GLN A 674 -20.78 -1.62 -5.23
N LEU A 675 -19.48 -1.93 -5.14
CA LEU A 675 -18.68 -1.64 -3.95
C LEU A 675 -18.61 -0.14 -3.68
N TRP A 676 -18.29 0.68 -4.69
CA TRP A 676 -18.22 2.12 -4.49
C TRP A 676 -19.57 2.73 -4.12
N GLU A 677 -20.65 2.41 -4.83
CA GLU A 677 -21.98 2.98 -4.57
C GLU A 677 -22.48 2.64 -3.15
N HIS A 678 -22.23 1.40 -2.69
CA HIS A 678 -22.59 0.96 -1.34
C HIS A 678 -21.76 1.66 -0.26
N ASN A 679 -20.50 1.99 -0.55
CA ASN A 679 -19.53 2.45 0.45
C ASN A 679 -19.11 3.93 0.31
N LYS A 680 -19.61 4.70 -0.65
CA LYS A 680 -19.12 6.08 -0.92
C LYS A 680 -19.23 7.05 0.27
N ASP A 681 -20.04 6.71 1.27
CA ASP A 681 -20.28 7.51 2.47
C ASP A 681 -19.60 6.95 3.74
N VAL A 682 -18.86 5.84 3.66
CA VAL A 682 -18.16 5.23 4.82
C VAL A 682 -16.83 5.94 5.12
N PRO A 683 -16.27 5.78 6.33
CA PRO A 683 -14.94 6.30 6.66
C PRO A 683 -13.89 5.84 5.64
N GLY A 684 -13.15 6.80 5.08
CA GLY A 684 -12.11 6.53 4.08
C GLY A 684 -12.55 6.66 2.61
N ALA A 685 -13.83 6.47 2.30
CA ALA A 685 -14.40 6.75 0.98
C ALA A 685 -14.92 8.19 0.89
N ALA A 686 -15.69 8.61 1.91
CA ALA A 686 -16.13 9.98 2.04
C ALA A 686 -14.90 10.92 2.14
N PRO A 687 -14.97 12.15 1.60
CA PRO A 687 -13.85 13.07 1.69
C PRO A 687 -13.39 13.28 3.14
N ILE A 688 -12.13 12.98 3.41
CA ILE A 688 -11.51 13.09 4.73
C ILE A 688 -11.09 14.54 4.93
N GLU A 689 -11.62 15.20 5.96
CA GLU A 689 -11.14 16.53 6.34
C GLU A 689 -9.71 16.44 6.89
N MET A 690 -8.78 17.10 6.21
CA MET A 690 -7.37 17.13 6.57
C MET A 690 -7.05 18.25 7.55
N THR A 691 -7.59 19.45 7.31
CA THR A 691 -7.38 20.64 8.15
C THR A 691 -8.47 21.67 7.89
N ARG A 692 -8.70 22.55 8.86
CA ARG A 692 -9.60 23.71 8.73
C ARG A 692 -9.02 24.97 9.37
N ALA A 693 -9.56 26.12 8.97
CA ALA A 693 -9.39 27.41 9.65
C ALA A 693 -10.69 28.22 9.53
N THR A 694 -11.06 28.90 10.61
CA THR A 694 -12.28 29.70 10.70
C THR A 694 -11.92 31.12 11.16
N LEU A 695 -12.55 32.12 10.53
CA LEU A 695 -12.43 33.53 10.92
C LEU A 695 -13.82 34.13 11.08
N VAL A 696 -14.07 34.73 12.24
CA VAL A 696 -15.32 35.46 12.56
C VAL A 696 -15.03 36.93 12.69
N LEU A 697 -15.78 37.73 11.91
CA LEU A 697 -15.55 39.16 11.73
C LEU A 697 -16.48 40.03 12.58
N ASN A 698 -17.75 39.62 12.67
CA ASN A 698 -18.79 40.31 13.41
C ASN A 698 -19.53 39.27 14.26
N ASP A 699 -19.22 39.22 15.55
CA ASP A 699 -20.03 38.49 16.54
C ASP A 699 -21.41 39.15 16.54
N ILE A 700 -22.42 38.45 16.01
CA ILE A 700 -23.79 38.97 15.81
C ILE A 700 -24.40 39.49 17.12
N CYS A 701 -23.89 39.04 18.26
CA CYS A 701 -24.34 39.47 19.57
C CYS A 701 -23.77 40.85 19.98
N LYS A 702 -22.69 41.32 19.35
CA LYS A 702 -22.08 42.64 19.63
C LYS A 702 -22.66 43.78 18.81
N ASP A 703 -23.56 43.49 17.86
CA ASP A 703 -24.22 44.50 17.04
C ASP A 703 -25.26 45.31 17.85
N ALA A 704 -25.30 46.62 17.61
CA ALA A 704 -26.21 47.53 18.28
C ALA A 704 -27.67 47.27 17.83
N GLY A 705 -28.40 46.46 18.59
CA GLY A 705 -29.82 46.15 18.36
C GLY A 705 -30.19 44.66 18.44
N THR A 706 -29.21 43.76 18.57
CA THR A 706 -29.46 42.32 18.72
C THR A 706 -30.18 42.03 20.05
N VAL A 707 -31.29 41.30 19.99
CA VAL A 707 -32.09 40.91 21.16
C VAL A 707 -31.58 39.58 21.73
N ASP A 708 -31.59 39.45 23.05
CA ASP A 708 -31.30 38.18 23.72
C ASP A 708 -32.23 37.07 23.20
N GLY A 709 -31.68 35.88 22.95
CA GLY A 709 -32.36 34.76 22.33
C GLY A 709 -32.26 34.69 20.80
N THR A 710 -31.61 35.66 20.14
CA THR A 710 -31.28 35.57 18.71
C THR A 710 -30.32 34.42 18.48
N PRO A 711 -30.60 33.48 17.56
CA PRO A 711 -29.65 32.42 17.21
C PRO A 711 -28.32 33.00 16.75
N CYS A 712 -27.23 32.46 17.27
CA CYS A 712 -25.88 32.84 16.92
C CYS A 712 -25.00 31.58 16.89
N ASP A 713 -23.71 31.75 16.64
CA ASP A 713 -22.72 30.68 16.67
C ASP A 713 -21.47 31.24 17.37
N ASP A 714 -21.03 30.58 18.44
CA ASP A 714 -19.88 31.00 19.24
C ASP A 714 -18.55 30.44 18.70
N ASN A 715 -18.61 29.67 17.61
CA ASN A 715 -17.50 28.94 16.98
C ASN A 715 -16.84 27.92 17.89
N ASP A 716 -17.57 27.46 18.90
CA ASP A 716 -17.26 26.22 19.56
C ASP A 716 -18.00 25.11 18.81
N GLU A 717 -17.30 24.36 17.96
CA GLU A 717 -17.89 23.22 17.23
C GLU A 717 -18.42 22.13 18.19
N CYS A 718 -18.16 22.27 19.48
CA CYS A 718 -18.66 21.42 20.56
C CYS A 718 -20.00 21.84 21.12
N THR A 719 -20.56 22.95 20.66
CA THR A 719 -21.89 23.38 21.02
C THR A 719 -22.75 23.55 19.77
N ALA A 720 -24.05 23.29 19.92
CA ALA A 720 -25.04 23.62 18.91
C ALA A 720 -26.25 24.33 19.51
N GLY A 721 -26.78 25.30 18.76
CA GLY A 721 -28.04 25.98 19.10
C GLY A 721 -27.86 27.17 20.04
N GLU A 722 -26.73 27.85 19.92
CA GLU A 722 -26.34 29.01 20.70
C GLU A 722 -27.30 30.19 20.44
N THR A 723 -27.45 31.02 21.47
CA THR A 723 -28.24 32.25 21.36
C THR A 723 -27.52 33.41 22.02
N CYS A 724 -27.74 34.62 21.50
CA CYS A 724 -27.19 35.83 22.08
C CYS A 724 -27.74 36.04 23.49
N SER A 725 -26.86 36.33 24.44
CA SER A 725 -27.24 36.72 25.80
C SER A 725 -26.28 37.78 26.31
N GLY A 726 -26.78 38.99 26.58
CA GLY A 726 -25.95 40.07 27.13
C GLY A 726 -24.86 40.56 26.18
N GLY A 727 -25.08 40.42 24.88
CA GLY A 727 -24.16 40.86 23.83
C GLY A 727 -23.02 39.89 23.49
N ALA A 728 -23.10 38.64 23.97
CA ALA A 728 -22.18 37.56 23.61
C ALA A 728 -22.97 36.34 23.11
N CYS A 729 -22.39 35.59 22.17
CA CYS A 729 -22.93 34.31 21.75
C CYS A 729 -22.55 33.20 22.73
N GLY A 730 -23.49 32.30 23.02
CA GLY A 730 -23.23 31.10 23.81
C GLY A 730 -24.52 30.40 24.26
N GLY A 731 -24.41 29.54 25.29
CA GLY A 731 -25.57 28.84 25.85
C GLY A 731 -26.10 27.70 24.97
N GLY A 732 -25.32 27.26 23.97
CA GLY A 732 -25.60 26.09 23.15
C GLY A 732 -25.53 24.77 23.91
N THR A 733 -26.06 23.72 23.29
CA THR A 733 -26.05 22.36 23.85
C THR A 733 -24.81 21.63 23.38
N ALA A 734 -24.12 20.94 24.28
CA ALA A 734 -22.93 20.17 23.91
C ALA A 734 -23.26 19.13 22.82
N VAL A 735 -22.46 19.12 21.76
CA VAL A 735 -22.49 18.12 20.69
C VAL A 735 -21.96 16.80 21.25
N SER A 736 -22.69 15.71 21.00
CA SER A 736 -22.22 14.38 21.37
C SER A 736 -21.16 13.92 20.37
N CYS A 737 -19.94 13.74 20.85
CA CYS A 737 -18.81 13.24 20.06
C CYS A 737 -18.55 11.74 20.22
N ASP A 738 -19.49 11.00 20.81
CA ASP A 738 -19.40 9.55 20.92
C ASP A 738 -19.45 8.90 19.52
N ASP A 739 -18.34 8.30 19.08
CA ASP A 739 -18.27 7.53 17.83
C ASP A 739 -18.62 6.05 18.01
N GLY A 740 -18.97 5.64 19.24
CA GLY A 740 -19.29 4.27 19.60
C GLY A 740 -18.08 3.35 19.67
N ASN A 741 -16.85 3.86 19.56
CA ASN A 741 -15.63 3.08 19.62
C ASN A 741 -14.97 3.17 21.01
N GLY A 742 -15.02 2.09 21.78
CA GLY A 742 -14.41 2.03 23.12
C GLY A 742 -12.88 2.25 23.13
N CYS A 743 -12.22 2.18 21.98
CA CYS A 743 -10.78 2.40 21.82
C CYS A 743 -10.39 3.82 21.43
N THR A 744 -11.34 4.74 21.45
CA THR A 744 -11.10 6.17 21.32
C THR A 744 -11.59 6.88 22.57
N ASN A 745 -10.83 7.91 22.97
CA ASN A 745 -11.29 8.91 23.90
C ASN A 745 -11.91 10.02 23.06
N ASP A 746 -13.23 10.03 23.09
CA ASP A 746 -14.02 11.06 22.43
C ASP A 746 -13.91 12.34 23.23
N SER A 747 -13.40 13.35 22.56
CA SER A 747 -13.45 14.70 23.07
C SER A 747 -13.94 15.60 21.96
N CYS A 748 -14.37 16.77 22.37
CA CYS A 748 -14.67 17.79 21.42
C CYS A 748 -13.63 18.89 21.56
N ASP A 749 -12.96 19.20 20.45
CA ASP A 749 -12.08 20.33 20.32
C ASP A 749 -12.87 21.50 19.75
N ALA A 750 -12.82 22.66 20.42
CA ALA A 750 -13.63 23.81 20.05
C ALA A 750 -13.42 24.27 18.59
N THR A 751 -12.27 23.97 17.99
CA THR A 751 -11.95 24.33 16.59
C THR A 751 -12.18 23.17 15.63
N LEU A 752 -11.81 21.94 16.01
CA LEU A 752 -11.84 20.76 15.14
C LEU A 752 -13.17 19.98 15.20
N GLY A 753 -14.03 20.28 16.18
CA GLY A 753 -15.22 19.51 16.49
C GLY A 753 -14.87 18.19 17.19
N CYS A 754 -15.64 17.15 16.92
CA CYS A 754 -15.40 15.84 17.51
C CYS A 754 -14.03 15.27 17.09
N VAL A 755 -13.21 14.96 18.09
CA VAL A 755 -11.91 14.33 17.94
C VAL A 755 -11.89 13.02 18.73
N HIS A 756 -11.50 11.94 18.05
CA HIS A 756 -11.51 10.58 18.57
C HIS A 756 -10.06 10.13 18.73
N GLN A 757 -9.46 10.44 19.89
CA GLN A 757 -8.06 10.12 20.12
C GLN A 757 -7.95 8.67 20.55
N ALA A 758 -7.17 7.85 19.83
CA ALA A 758 -6.89 6.48 20.24
C ALA A 758 -6.41 6.40 21.71
N ASN A 759 -7.03 5.53 22.50
CA ASN A 759 -6.66 5.27 23.89
C ASN A 759 -5.93 3.91 24.03
N ALA A 760 -5.55 3.57 25.25
CA ALA A 760 -4.88 2.31 25.59
C ALA A 760 -5.64 1.52 26.68
N GLU A 761 -6.95 1.75 26.78
CA GLU A 761 -7.80 1.12 27.78
C GLU A 761 -7.99 -0.38 27.48
N SER A 762 -8.39 -1.17 28.49
CA SER A 762 -8.76 -2.56 28.28
C SER A 762 -10.02 -2.66 27.43
N CYS A 763 -10.06 -3.61 26.51
CA CYS A 763 -11.21 -3.87 25.65
C CYS A 763 -11.38 -5.38 25.47
N ASP A 764 -12.31 -5.81 24.61
CA ASP A 764 -12.49 -7.20 24.18
C ASP A 764 -12.64 -7.16 22.65
N ASP A 765 -11.71 -7.79 21.93
CA ASP A 765 -11.70 -7.79 20.46
C ASP A 765 -12.60 -8.90 19.87
N GLY A 766 -13.31 -9.65 20.73
CA GLY A 766 -14.19 -10.75 20.36
C GLY A 766 -13.46 -11.99 19.85
N ASN A 767 -12.12 -12.00 19.90
CA ASN A 767 -11.30 -13.10 19.43
C ASN A 767 -10.90 -14.02 20.61
N ILE A 768 -11.33 -15.27 20.59
CA ILE A 768 -11.02 -16.22 21.68
C ILE A 768 -9.51 -16.60 21.70
N CYS A 769 -8.80 -16.24 20.63
CA CYS A 769 -7.37 -16.44 20.42
C CYS A 769 -6.50 -15.29 20.85
N THR A 770 -7.06 -14.31 21.55
CA THR A 770 -6.32 -13.21 22.14
C THR A 770 -6.52 -13.22 23.66
N LEU A 771 -5.54 -12.65 24.37
CA LEU A 771 -5.55 -12.50 25.80
C LEU A 771 -5.13 -11.06 26.14
N ASN A 772 -5.74 -10.52 27.19
CA ASN A 772 -5.46 -9.19 27.73
C ASN A 772 -5.64 -8.09 26.68
N ASP A 773 -6.81 -8.06 26.04
CA ASP A 773 -7.05 -7.11 24.95
C ASP A 773 -7.06 -5.67 25.47
N SER A 774 -6.42 -4.82 24.68
CA SER A 774 -6.23 -3.41 24.95
C SER A 774 -6.29 -2.63 23.66
N CYS A 775 -6.72 -1.38 23.78
CA CYS A 775 -6.83 -0.49 22.66
C CYS A 775 -5.45 -0.10 22.11
N ALA A 776 -5.30 -0.16 20.80
CA ALA A 776 -4.13 0.30 20.08
C ALA A 776 -4.56 0.94 18.76
N TYR A 777 -4.15 2.18 18.53
CA TYR A 777 -4.47 2.95 17.31
C TYR A 777 -5.98 3.02 16.97
N GLY A 778 -6.83 3.08 17.99
CA GLY A 778 -8.28 3.18 17.81
C GLY A 778 -8.96 1.87 17.42
N ALA A 779 -8.28 0.73 17.59
CA ALA A 779 -8.86 -0.60 17.46
C ALA A 779 -8.58 -1.42 18.72
N CYS A 780 -9.49 -2.33 19.06
CA CYS A 780 -9.24 -3.29 20.14
C CYS A 780 -8.32 -4.40 19.64
N THR A 781 -7.25 -4.68 20.38
CA THR A 781 -6.25 -5.67 19.98
C THR A 781 -5.82 -6.48 21.20
N GLY A 782 -5.65 -7.79 21.07
CA GLY A 782 -5.09 -8.60 22.15
C GLY A 782 -3.83 -9.38 21.79
N LYS A 783 -3.16 -9.87 22.83
CA LYS A 783 -1.95 -10.69 22.66
C LYS A 783 -2.33 -12.08 22.22
N THR A 784 -1.65 -12.61 21.20
CA THR A 784 -1.96 -13.93 20.68
C THR A 784 -1.86 -14.99 21.78
N LYS A 785 -2.95 -15.74 21.96
CA LYS A 785 -3.02 -16.89 22.83
C LYS A 785 -2.20 -18.03 22.21
N PRO A 786 -1.15 -18.52 22.89
CA PRO A 786 -0.42 -19.67 22.40
C PRO A 786 -1.33 -20.89 22.44
N CYS A 787 -1.64 -21.44 21.28
CA CYS A 787 -2.28 -22.74 21.12
C CYS A 787 -1.20 -23.70 20.67
N LEU A 788 -0.55 -24.35 21.62
CA LEU A 788 0.42 -25.41 21.37
C LEU A 788 -0.01 -26.63 22.19
N ASP A 789 -0.17 -27.79 21.55
CA ASP A 789 -0.41 -29.05 22.27
C ASP A 789 0.87 -29.84 22.52
N GLY A 790 1.98 -29.41 21.92
CA GLY A 790 3.30 -30.03 22.07
C GLY A 790 3.44 -31.33 21.28
N ASP A 791 2.48 -31.69 20.44
CA ASP A 791 2.57 -32.80 19.50
C ASP A 791 3.21 -32.30 18.19
N PRO A 792 4.40 -32.78 17.80
CA PRO A 792 4.99 -32.41 16.51
C PRO A 792 4.22 -32.94 15.30
N CYS A 793 3.19 -33.76 15.53
CA CYS A 793 2.31 -34.33 14.51
C CYS A 793 0.97 -33.62 14.35
N THR A 794 0.79 -32.48 14.99
CA THR A 794 -0.34 -31.58 14.79
C THR A 794 0.12 -30.25 14.21
N THR A 795 -0.74 -29.67 13.37
CA THR A 795 -0.65 -28.26 13.04
C THR A 795 -1.51 -27.53 14.04
N ASP A 796 -0.85 -26.86 14.98
CA ASP A 796 -1.53 -26.11 16.01
C ASP A 796 -1.86 -24.72 15.48
N ARG A 797 -3.13 -24.34 15.59
CA ARG A 797 -3.59 -22.98 15.30
C ARG A 797 -4.61 -22.55 16.33
N CYS A 798 -4.82 -21.25 16.39
CA CYS A 798 -5.97 -20.73 17.11
C CYS A 798 -7.01 -20.23 16.11
N ASP A 799 -8.21 -20.81 16.19
CA ASP A 799 -9.37 -20.36 15.44
C ASP A 799 -10.09 -19.26 16.24
N PRO A 800 -10.27 -18.04 15.68
CA PRO A 800 -10.82 -16.91 16.43
C PRO A 800 -12.21 -17.12 17.06
N GLN A 801 -13.00 -18.08 16.55
CA GLN A 801 -14.35 -18.38 17.03
C GLN A 801 -14.43 -19.65 17.89
N VAL A 802 -13.50 -20.59 17.70
CA VAL A 802 -13.52 -21.91 18.35
C VAL A 802 -12.41 -22.08 19.39
N GLY A 803 -11.37 -21.24 19.35
CA GLY A 803 -10.19 -21.32 20.20
C GLY A 803 -9.12 -22.25 19.62
N CYS A 804 -8.34 -22.90 20.48
CA CYS A 804 -7.25 -23.76 20.02
C CYS A 804 -7.76 -24.96 19.20
N VAL A 805 -7.24 -25.09 17.98
CA VAL A 805 -7.51 -26.19 17.07
C VAL A 805 -6.19 -26.89 16.74
N TYR A 806 -6.17 -28.21 16.91
CA TYR A 806 -5.01 -29.05 16.69
C TYR A 806 -5.34 -30.05 15.58
N GLU A 807 -4.82 -29.82 14.38
CA GLU A 807 -5.12 -30.68 13.23
C GLU A 807 -4.04 -31.72 12.99
N PRO A 808 -4.36 -33.03 12.96
CA PRO A 808 -3.38 -34.07 12.69
C PRO A 808 -2.74 -33.92 11.30
N ILE A 809 -1.41 -33.94 11.25
CA ILE A 809 -0.64 -33.97 10.01
C ILE A 809 -0.70 -35.39 9.43
N ALA A 810 -1.21 -35.52 8.21
CA ALA A 810 -1.32 -36.82 7.54
C ALA A 810 0.07 -37.45 7.31
N ASN A 811 0.23 -38.71 7.75
CA ASN A 811 1.48 -39.50 7.73
C ASN A 811 2.59 -39.05 8.69
N CYS A 812 2.27 -38.24 9.70
CA CYS A 812 3.22 -38.01 10.78
C CYS A 812 3.39 -39.29 11.61
N GLY A 813 4.58 -39.90 11.57
CA GLY A 813 4.90 -41.14 12.30
C GLY A 813 5.51 -42.30 11.51
N SER A 814 6.01 -42.11 10.28
CA SER A 814 6.75 -43.17 9.56
C SER A 814 8.21 -42.77 9.29
N GLY A 815 9.00 -42.61 10.34
CA GLY A 815 10.42 -42.28 10.19
C GLY A 815 11.21 -42.25 11.49
N GLY A 816 11.59 -43.42 12.01
CA GLY A 816 12.77 -43.57 12.87
C GLY A 816 12.53 -43.60 14.38
N ALA A 817 12.24 -44.80 14.92
CA ALA A 817 12.47 -45.11 16.32
C ALA A 817 13.51 -46.24 16.42
N GLY A 818 14.75 -45.88 16.71
CA GLY A 818 15.78 -46.80 17.16
C GLY A 818 16.00 -46.62 18.67
N GLY A 819 15.64 -47.63 19.46
CA GLY A 819 16.28 -47.92 20.75
C GLY A 819 15.43 -47.83 22.02
N GLY A 820 14.92 -48.99 22.48
CA GLY A 820 14.68 -49.38 23.88
C GLY A 820 13.51 -48.71 24.61
N GLY A 821 12.60 -49.38 25.32
CA GLY A 821 12.50 -50.75 25.81
C GLY A 821 11.57 -50.74 27.04
N MET A 822 10.85 -51.85 27.24
CA MET A 822 9.87 -52.14 28.31
C MET A 822 8.52 -51.42 28.16
N GLY A 823 7.36 -52.05 28.05
CA GLY A 823 6.94 -53.40 28.39
C GLY A 823 5.63 -53.29 29.18
N GLY A 824 4.49 -53.67 28.59
CA GLY A 824 3.21 -53.65 29.29
C GLY A 824 2.01 -53.80 28.36
N ALA A 825 1.61 -55.04 28.09
CA ALA A 825 0.40 -55.38 27.36
C ALA A 825 -0.86 -55.10 28.21
N GLY A 826 -1.94 -54.63 27.57
CA GLY A 826 -3.21 -54.39 28.26
C GLY A 826 -4.37 -53.97 27.35
N VAL A 827 -4.79 -54.87 26.46
CA VAL A 827 -6.17 -55.15 26.00
C VAL A 827 -7.18 -53.99 25.80
N SER A 828 -7.64 -53.92 24.56
CA SER A 828 -8.82 -53.24 24.02
C SER A 828 -10.13 -53.36 24.83
N SER A 829 -10.88 -52.26 24.91
CA SER A 829 -12.34 -52.32 24.76
C SER A 829 -12.94 -50.97 24.34
N SER A 830 -13.64 -51.02 23.21
CA SER A 830 -14.71 -50.13 22.74
C SER A 830 -15.66 -49.63 23.83
N SER A 831 -16.14 -48.39 23.71
CA SER A 831 -17.55 -48.07 23.34
C SER A 831 -18.01 -46.70 23.87
N SER A 832 -18.48 -45.86 22.93
CA SER A 832 -19.70 -45.02 22.98
C SER A 832 -20.17 -44.36 24.29
N GLY A 833 -20.32 -43.04 24.22
CA GLY A 833 -21.66 -42.42 24.24
C GLY A 833 -22.17 -41.81 25.57
N SER A 834 -22.80 -40.65 25.39
CA SER A 834 -23.80 -39.98 26.27
C SER A 834 -23.30 -39.50 27.64
N SER A 835 -23.11 -38.20 27.85
CA SER A 835 -24.11 -37.14 28.07
C SER A 835 -24.76 -37.17 29.46
N SER A 836 -24.82 -35.96 30.02
CA SER A 836 -25.81 -35.43 30.97
C SER A 836 -25.46 -35.40 32.47
N THR A 837 -25.38 -34.13 32.91
CA THR A 837 -26.04 -33.55 34.08
C THR A 837 -25.52 -33.85 35.48
N GLY A 838 -24.97 -32.80 36.08
CA GLY A 838 -25.66 -32.09 37.16
C GLY A 838 -25.36 -32.56 38.58
N GLY A 839 -24.97 -31.63 39.45
CA GLY A 839 -24.99 -31.89 40.89
C GLY A 839 -24.04 -31.01 41.68
N ALA A 840 -24.59 -29.91 42.19
CA ALA A 840 -23.95 -28.96 43.08
C ALA A 840 -23.51 -29.55 44.44
N GLY A 841 -22.58 -28.85 45.10
CA GLY A 841 -22.71 -28.57 46.53
C GLY A 841 -21.51 -28.92 47.43
N GLY A 842 -21.15 -27.94 48.27
CA GLY A 842 -20.58 -28.17 49.61
C GLY A 842 -19.07 -27.96 49.74
N THR A 843 -18.58 -26.76 50.05
CA THR A 843 -18.32 -26.20 51.39
C THR A 843 -17.23 -26.90 52.21
N GLY A 844 -16.19 -26.12 52.57
CA GLY A 844 -15.81 -25.96 53.99
C GLY A 844 -14.38 -26.39 54.42
N GLY A 845 -13.68 -25.44 55.05
CA GLY A 845 -12.67 -25.66 56.11
C GLY A 845 -11.22 -25.76 55.60
N GLN A 846 -10.39 -24.71 55.65
CA GLN A 846 -9.71 -24.09 56.82
C GLN A 846 -8.67 -24.96 57.54
N ASP A 847 -7.63 -24.23 57.98
CA ASP A 847 -6.51 -24.55 58.86
C ASP A 847 -5.31 -25.30 58.27
N SER A 848 -4.04 -24.98 58.57
CA SER A 848 -3.38 -23.84 59.22
C SER A 848 -1.86 -24.10 59.17
N ALA A 849 -1.08 -23.02 59.08
CA ALA A 849 0.27 -22.83 59.66
C ALA A 849 1.53 -23.54 59.10
N SER A 850 2.44 -22.64 58.68
CA SER A 850 3.88 -22.57 59.03
C SER A 850 4.91 -23.41 58.27
N GLY A 851 5.92 -22.71 57.74
CA GLY A 851 7.17 -23.31 57.29
C GLY A 851 7.93 -22.43 56.31
N ALA A 852 8.72 -21.48 56.83
CA ALA A 852 9.71 -20.75 56.04
C ALA A 852 10.78 -21.70 55.48
N GLY A 853 11.19 -21.50 54.24
CA GLY A 853 12.33 -22.19 53.62
C GLY A 853 12.52 -21.74 52.18
N GLY A 854 13.49 -20.85 51.96
CA GLY A 854 13.88 -20.40 50.63
C GLY A 854 14.40 -21.55 49.77
N GLY A 855 14.12 -21.47 48.48
CA GLY A 855 14.59 -22.40 47.46
C GLY A 855 14.28 -21.85 46.09
N SER A 856 15.32 -21.34 45.43
CA SER A 856 15.37 -21.01 44.01
C SER A 856 14.84 -22.18 43.16
N LEU A 857 13.84 -21.91 42.33
CA LEU A 857 13.47 -22.70 41.15
C LEU A 857 13.42 -21.64 40.03
N GLY A 858 14.39 -21.57 39.11
CA GLY A 858 14.75 -22.66 38.20
C GLY A 858 13.64 -22.75 37.14
N ASN A 859 13.56 -21.73 36.30
CA ASN A 859 12.57 -21.62 35.22
C ASN A 859 13.32 -21.93 33.93
N ASP A 860 13.37 -23.22 33.59
CA ASP A 860 13.96 -23.70 32.34
C ASP A 860 12.85 -24.25 31.43
N ASP A 861 12.90 -23.76 30.20
CA ASP A 861 12.70 -24.49 28.95
C ASP A 861 11.29 -24.92 28.54
N ASN A 862 10.66 -24.10 27.67
CA ASN A 862 10.16 -24.61 26.38
C ASN A 862 9.83 -23.49 25.37
N CYS A 863 10.79 -23.09 24.53
CA CYS A 863 10.55 -22.45 23.23
C CYS A 863 11.49 -23.10 22.21
N HIS A 864 11.11 -24.26 21.69
CA HIS A 864 11.82 -24.91 20.60
C HIS A 864 11.26 -24.44 19.26
N CYS A 865 11.86 -23.40 18.66
CA CYS A 865 11.68 -23.09 17.25
C CYS A 865 12.38 -24.16 16.39
N ARG A 866 11.65 -25.20 15.97
CA ARG A 866 12.15 -26.18 15.02
C ARG A 866 11.67 -25.80 13.62
N MET A 867 12.60 -25.48 12.73
CA MET A 867 12.36 -25.37 11.29
C MET A 867 11.81 -26.71 10.78
N VAL A 868 10.54 -26.75 10.37
CA VAL A 868 9.97 -27.91 9.66
C VAL A 868 10.24 -27.72 8.17
N GLY A 869 11.00 -28.64 7.59
CA GLY A 869 11.25 -28.68 6.16
C GLY A 869 9.98 -29.03 5.36
N GLN A 870 9.83 -28.31 4.24
CA GLN A 870 8.98 -28.55 3.07
C GLN A 870 8.19 -29.86 2.99
N GLY A 871 6.90 -29.73 2.68
CA GLY A 871 6.06 -30.84 2.24
C GLY A 871 4.74 -30.42 1.60
N ASP A 872 4.74 -29.52 0.60
CA ASP A 872 3.52 -29.28 -0.19
C ASP A 872 3.42 -30.29 -1.34
N GLY A 873 2.39 -31.13 -1.25
CA GLY A 873 2.00 -32.11 -2.25
C GLY A 873 1.56 -31.44 -3.55
N GLY A 874 2.51 -31.27 -4.47
CA GLY A 874 2.23 -30.91 -5.86
C GLY A 874 1.35 -31.95 -6.53
N SER A 875 0.09 -31.59 -6.79
CA SER A 875 -0.75 -32.27 -7.78
C SER A 875 -0.06 -32.11 -9.16
N ALA A 876 0.59 -33.18 -9.62
CA ALA A 876 1.19 -33.26 -10.94
C ALA A 876 0.12 -33.17 -12.04
N ARG A 877 -0.11 -31.96 -12.56
CA ARG A 877 -0.75 -31.70 -13.86
C ARG A 877 0.00 -30.63 -14.67
N SER A 878 1.32 -30.71 -14.69
CA SER A 878 2.17 -29.85 -15.52
C SER A 878 3.03 -30.70 -16.44
N GLY A 879 2.46 -31.15 -17.56
CA GLY A 879 3.18 -32.02 -18.50
C GLY A 879 2.65 -32.08 -19.93
N LEU A 880 1.61 -31.30 -20.30
CA LEU A 880 1.01 -31.41 -21.63
C LEU A 880 0.82 -30.09 -22.40
N LEU A 881 1.13 -28.93 -21.81
CA LEU A 881 0.94 -27.63 -22.47
C LEU A 881 2.16 -27.13 -23.26
N ALA A 882 3.38 -27.59 -22.92
CA ALA A 882 4.60 -27.17 -23.62
C ALA A 882 4.81 -27.80 -25.02
N LEU A 883 4.07 -28.86 -25.37
CA LEU A 883 4.24 -29.57 -26.65
C LEU A 883 3.32 -29.05 -27.78
N ILE A 884 2.30 -28.25 -27.44
CA ILE A 884 1.30 -27.78 -28.42
C ILE A 884 1.75 -26.47 -29.11
N ALA A 885 2.54 -25.63 -28.45
CA ALA A 885 3.07 -24.38 -29.03
C ALA A 885 4.10 -24.62 -30.16
N ALA A 886 4.90 -25.70 -30.08
CA ALA A 886 5.94 -25.98 -31.06
C ALA A 886 5.41 -26.44 -32.44
N ILE A 887 4.16 -26.91 -32.53
CA ILE A 887 3.59 -27.45 -33.78
C ILE A 887 2.87 -26.36 -34.61
N ALA A 888 2.44 -25.25 -33.98
CA ALA A 888 1.76 -24.14 -34.67
C ALA A 888 2.73 -23.22 -35.44
N ILE A 889 3.97 -23.06 -34.96
CA ILE A 889 4.99 -22.17 -35.55
C ILE A 889 5.43 -22.60 -36.96
N ARG A 890 5.22 -23.87 -37.33
CA ARG A 890 5.68 -24.40 -38.63
C ARG A 890 4.70 -24.23 -39.79
N ARG A 891 3.47 -23.72 -39.58
CA ARG A 891 2.41 -23.74 -40.63
C ARG A 891 1.96 -22.40 -41.22
N ARG A 892 2.51 -21.25 -40.80
CA ARG A 892 2.16 -19.95 -41.40
C ARG A 892 3.31 -19.18 -42.06
N ARG A 893 4.42 -19.86 -42.39
CA ARG A 893 5.27 -19.42 -43.51
C ARG A 893 4.57 -19.78 -44.81
N ASN A 894 3.61 -18.97 -45.25
CA ASN A 894 3.30 -18.76 -46.66
C ASN A 894 2.18 -17.73 -46.86
N LYS A 895 2.57 -16.65 -47.58
CA LYS A 895 1.79 -15.77 -48.47
C LYS A 895 1.29 -14.42 -47.91
N PRO A 896 1.32 -13.39 -48.77
CA PRO A 896 2.46 -12.50 -48.99
C PRO A 896 2.33 -11.18 -48.22
#